data_AF-H1PL00-F1
#
_entry.id   AF-H1PL00-F1
#
_cell.length_a   1.000
_cell.length_b   1.000
_cell.length_c   1.000
_cell.angle_alpha   90.00
_cell.angle_beta   90.00
_cell.angle_gamma   90.00
#
_symmetry.space_group_name_H-M   'P 1'
#
loop_
_entity.id
_entity.type
_entity.pdbx_description
1 polymer ?
#
loop_
_entity_poly.entity_id
_entity_poly.type
_entity_poly.pdbx_seq_one_letter_code
_entity_poly.pdbx_strand_id
1 'polypeptide(L)'
;MIDIKLKNFQDDAVDFLFSKTTDSNSKPKIVMQSPTGSGKTIVLVAYIEKYLDFHKDSVICWFCPGKGELEEQSKEKMERFAPTLKTGNVFDILNTGFESATTYFINWETITKKDNTAIRDSERKNLFERISEAHNRNINFIVIIDEEHQNNTSKADDIISSINAKYEIRVSATPNKRVVGEFYEIPEIDVINEGLITRFMYINDGLDTVAVKNTLHETDILLEKADEIRKQIAQAYIDEKEDIRPLVLVQFPNLNDDLIEYVEEKLNLMGYSYENKLLASWFSAENKEDKDRKSKKLGKINIGTTDKDSITKSNATPVFLLFKQALATGWDCPRAKILVKLRENMSETFEIQTLGRLRRMPKAKHYGKEILDCSYLYTFDEKYKLEVIKAGNGFETQRVFLKEEPKKIKLVKELRNLDGSYVDEQAIRNRVYEFFKEKYHLSNIKADNVNLLENNSFVFGTALSRKYLTGKYATLMEVREEVANYSAMSIEVNTHTHGIELQHNVDAIKKHVGLAYNKTSQVLKTLFLKGFGNNNYKLLNLTLREYYAFIINNAEFLKRDFIEFSGQRQDQLMFLENKTEEFKIPLEEHYRYVPFERYVKELESNVYKGYNTSMITDDFRSTSERLFEKYCEKNKNVKYVYKNGDSGQQYLSIVYGTNFDKQRLFYPDYIVQLKDDTIWLIETKGGEKQGQSENIDVQIENKFEAFKQFANKHKYKFGFVRDKNDELYLNNTEYVDDMNDSSWVLLEEEF
;
A
#
# COMPACT_ATOMS: atom_id res chain seq x y z
N MET A 1 -20.95 -36.16 4.13
CA MET A 1 -19.77 -35.98 3.27
C MET A 1 -20.18 -35.10 2.11
N ILE A 2 -19.49 -33.97 1.99
CA ILE A 2 -19.65 -32.99 0.93
C ILE A 2 -19.60 -33.64 -0.44
N ASP A 3 -20.48 -33.18 -1.32
CA ASP A 3 -20.63 -33.67 -2.69
C ASP A 3 -19.58 -33.05 -3.63
N ILE A 4 -18.33 -32.91 -3.16
CA ILE A 4 -17.17 -32.53 -3.96
C ILE A 4 -15.90 -33.22 -3.45
N LYS A 5 -15.08 -33.73 -4.37
CA LYS A 5 -13.76 -34.27 -4.03
C LYS A 5 -12.79 -33.11 -3.80
N LEU A 6 -12.27 -33.02 -2.57
CA LEU A 6 -11.25 -32.04 -2.21
C LEU A 6 -9.91 -32.35 -2.90
N LYS A 7 -9.13 -31.29 -3.12
CA LYS A 7 -7.73 -31.39 -3.55
C LYS A 7 -6.82 -31.60 -2.34
N ASN A 8 -5.61 -32.11 -2.54
CA ASN A 8 -4.70 -32.44 -1.42
C ASN A 8 -4.46 -31.25 -0.48
N PHE A 9 -4.12 -30.07 -1.02
CA PHE A 9 -3.89 -28.87 -0.19
C PHE A 9 -5.17 -28.39 0.54
N GLN A 10 -6.36 -28.72 0.01
CA GLN A 10 -7.65 -28.41 0.64
C GLN A 10 -7.90 -29.37 1.80
N ASP A 11 -7.62 -30.67 1.61
CA ASP A 11 -7.67 -31.66 2.68
C ASP A 11 -6.69 -31.29 3.80
N ASP A 12 -5.45 -30.94 3.46
CA ASP A 12 -4.44 -30.51 4.45
C ASP A 12 -4.91 -29.26 5.24
N ALA A 13 -5.56 -28.31 4.58
CA ALA A 13 -6.14 -27.14 5.22
C ALA A 13 -7.31 -27.50 6.15
N VAL A 14 -8.19 -28.41 5.73
CA VAL A 14 -9.30 -28.92 6.55
C VAL A 14 -8.76 -29.66 7.78
N ASP A 15 -7.74 -30.48 7.60
CA ASP A 15 -7.09 -31.23 8.68
C ASP A 15 -6.38 -30.31 9.66
N PHE A 16 -5.70 -29.27 9.17
CA PHE A 16 -5.15 -28.24 10.01
C PHE A 16 -6.23 -27.57 10.85
N LEU A 17 -7.30 -27.04 10.23
CA LEU A 17 -8.39 -26.37 10.95
C LEU A 17 -9.03 -27.30 11.99
N PHE A 18 -9.33 -28.54 11.61
CA PHE A 18 -9.90 -29.54 12.50
C PHE A 18 -8.98 -29.88 13.67
N SER A 19 -7.68 -30.07 13.42
CA SER A 19 -6.71 -30.35 14.50
C SER A 19 -6.63 -29.20 15.51
N LYS A 20 -6.65 -27.95 15.04
CA LYS A 20 -6.54 -26.76 15.89
C LYS A 20 -7.81 -26.44 16.66
N THR A 21 -8.98 -26.80 16.13
CA THR A 21 -10.26 -26.62 16.85
C THR A 21 -10.66 -27.81 17.71
N THR A 22 -9.89 -28.90 17.71
CA THR A 22 -10.09 -30.05 18.59
C THR A 22 -8.99 -30.22 19.65
N ASP A 23 -7.81 -29.62 19.46
CA ASP A 23 -6.74 -29.57 20.45
C ASP A 23 -7.01 -28.47 21.51
N SER A 24 -7.06 -28.87 22.77
CA SER A 24 -7.28 -27.96 23.91
C SER A 24 -6.10 -27.02 24.19
N ASN A 25 -4.90 -27.31 23.64
CA ASN A 25 -3.71 -26.46 23.79
C ASN A 25 -3.55 -25.43 22.65
N SER A 26 -4.34 -25.57 21.59
CA SER A 26 -4.27 -24.67 20.44
C SER A 26 -4.87 -23.31 20.78
N LYS A 27 -4.32 -22.25 20.17
CA LYS A 27 -4.80 -20.89 20.41
C LYS A 27 -6.21 -20.73 19.83
N PRO A 28 -7.13 -20.02 20.52
CA PRO A 28 -8.51 -19.81 20.05
C PRO A 28 -8.61 -19.13 18.69
N LYS A 29 -7.66 -18.24 18.36
CA LYS A 29 -7.64 -17.55 17.07
C LYS A 29 -6.81 -18.34 16.07
N ILE A 30 -7.34 -18.51 14.87
CA ILE A 30 -6.74 -19.27 13.78
C ILE A 30 -6.79 -18.42 12.52
N VAL A 31 -5.67 -18.24 11.84
CA VAL A 31 -5.57 -17.46 10.61
C VAL A 31 -5.18 -18.38 9.47
N MET A 32 -5.96 -18.35 8.40
CA MET A 32 -5.68 -19.08 7.17
C MET A 32 -5.44 -18.11 6.01
N GLN A 33 -4.21 -18.08 5.50
CA GLN A 33 -3.89 -17.43 4.24
C GLN A 33 -4.27 -18.37 3.10
N SER A 34 -5.16 -17.92 2.23
CA SER A 34 -5.60 -18.71 1.09
C SER A 34 -5.64 -17.87 -0.17
N PRO A 35 -4.88 -18.22 -1.23
CA PRO A 35 -4.85 -17.48 -2.49
C PRO A 35 -6.25 -17.29 -3.10
N THR A 36 -6.45 -16.27 -3.91
CA THR A 36 -7.73 -16.10 -4.62
C THR A 36 -7.89 -17.21 -5.66
N GLY A 37 -9.04 -17.89 -5.67
CA GLY A 37 -9.29 -19.01 -6.58
C GLY A 37 -8.93 -20.40 -6.02
N SER A 38 -8.38 -20.49 -4.81
CA SER A 38 -8.07 -21.76 -4.12
C SER A 38 -9.29 -22.59 -3.68
N GLY A 39 -10.49 -22.02 -3.74
CA GLY A 39 -11.70 -22.64 -3.20
C GLY A 39 -11.90 -22.45 -1.70
N LYS A 40 -11.54 -21.28 -1.14
CA LYS A 40 -11.73 -20.91 0.28
C LYS A 40 -13.06 -21.38 0.89
N THR A 41 -14.18 -21.08 0.23
CA THR A 41 -15.52 -21.46 0.69
C THR A 41 -15.68 -22.98 0.81
N ILE A 42 -15.12 -23.75 -0.13
CA ILE A 42 -15.20 -25.22 -0.12
C ILE A 42 -14.40 -25.79 1.06
N VAL A 43 -13.20 -25.28 1.31
CA VAL A 43 -12.37 -25.65 2.47
C VAL A 43 -13.13 -25.40 3.77
N LEU A 44 -13.73 -24.22 3.93
CA LEU A 44 -14.48 -23.86 5.13
C LEU A 44 -15.74 -24.72 5.32
N VAL A 45 -16.50 -24.98 4.26
CA VAL A 45 -17.68 -25.86 4.33
C VAL A 45 -17.29 -27.29 4.71
N ALA A 46 -16.18 -27.80 4.17
CA ALA A 46 -15.64 -29.13 4.52
C ALA A 46 -15.16 -29.22 5.95
N TYR A 47 -14.49 -28.18 6.43
CA TYR A 47 -14.16 -28.06 7.84
C TYR A 47 -15.41 -28.07 8.73
N ILE A 48 -16.45 -27.29 8.38
CA ILE A 48 -17.69 -27.21 9.17
C ILE A 48 -18.39 -28.57 9.22
N GLU A 49 -18.53 -29.25 8.08
CA GLU A 49 -19.14 -30.58 8.03
C GLU A 49 -18.40 -31.56 8.95
N LYS A 50 -17.07 -31.63 8.79
CA LYS A 50 -16.20 -32.50 9.58
C LYS A 50 -16.27 -32.19 11.08
N TYR A 51 -16.31 -30.92 11.46
CA TYR A 51 -16.38 -30.50 12.86
C TYR A 51 -17.74 -30.83 13.50
N LEU A 52 -18.85 -30.51 12.82
CA LEU A 52 -20.21 -30.71 13.36
C LEU A 52 -20.61 -32.19 13.48
N ASP A 53 -19.98 -33.09 12.72
CA ASP A 53 -20.17 -34.54 12.88
C ASP A 53 -19.79 -35.03 14.30
N PHE A 54 -18.78 -34.40 14.92
CA PHE A 54 -18.32 -34.73 16.28
C PHE A 54 -18.83 -33.76 17.36
N HIS A 55 -19.18 -32.52 16.99
CA HIS A 55 -19.55 -31.45 17.91
C HIS A 55 -20.96 -30.88 17.63
N LYS A 56 -21.99 -31.72 17.81
CA LYS A 56 -23.40 -31.38 17.51
C LYS A 56 -24.00 -30.29 18.39
N ASP A 57 -23.36 -29.96 19.49
CA ASP A 57 -23.71 -28.88 20.44
C ASP A 57 -23.14 -27.51 20.03
N SER A 58 -22.44 -27.43 18.90
CA SER A 58 -21.80 -26.20 18.42
C SER A 58 -22.64 -25.46 17.37
N VAL A 59 -22.41 -24.15 17.27
CA VAL A 59 -22.97 -23.24 16.27
C VAL A 59 -21.84 -22.52 15.56
N ILE A 60 -21.98 -22.35 14.25
CA ILE A 60 -21.02 -21.62 13.42
C ILE A 60 -21.61 -20.26 13.05
N CYS A 61 -20.90 -19.17 13.34
CA CYS A 61 -21.23 -17.82 12.89
C CYS A 61 -20.25 -17.40 11.81
N TRP A 62 -20.69 -17.36 10.55
CA TRP A 62 -19.88 -16.99 9.40
C TRP A 62 -20.14 -15.55 8.99
N PHE A 63 -19.18 -14.68 9.25
CA PHE A 63 -19.25 -13.27 8.90
C PHE A 63 -18.62 -12.98 7.53
N CYS A 64 -19.38 -12.28 6.68
CA CYS A 64 -18.98 -11.87 5.33
C CYS A 64 -19.05 -10.34 5.16
N PRO A 65 -18.20 -9.72 4.31
CA PRO A 65 -18.37 -8.32 3.90
C PRO A 65 -19.69 -8.12 3.14
N GLY A 66 -20.36 -6.99 3.36
CA GLY A 66 -21.70 -6.76 2.81
C GLY A 66 -21.77 -6.30 1.35
N LYS A 67 -20.64 -6.04 0.70
CA LYS A 67 -20.61 -5.62 -0.70
C LYS A 67 -20.80 -6.83 -1.63
N GLY A 68 -21.87 -6.81 -2.43
CA GLY A 68 -22.07 -7.78 -3.53
C GLY A 68 -22.68 -9.12 -3.14
N GLU A 69 -23.44 -9.17 -2.04
CA GLU A 69 -24.20 -10.37 -1.61
C GLU A 69 -23.32 -11.61 -1.37
N LEU A 70 -22.10 -11.40 -0.85
CA LEU A 70 -21.12 -12.47 -0.61
C LEU A 70 -21.61 -13.50 0.44
N GLU A 71 -22.42 -13.06 1.39
CA GLU A 71 -23.07 -13.91 2.38
C GLU A 71 -24.01 -14.93 1.73
N GLU A 72 -24.84 -14.49 0.78
CA GLU A 72 -25.81 -15.37 0.11
C GLU A 72 -25.08 -16.34 -0.81
N GLN A 73 -24.04 -15.88 -1.51
CA GLN A 73 -23.21 -16.77 -2.35
C GLN A 73 -22.51 -17.88 -1.55
N SER A 74 -22.06 -17.57 -0.33
CA SER A 74 -21.41 -18.55 0.53
C SER A 74 -22.42 -19.57 1.07
N LYS A 75 -23.62 -19.10 1.43
CA LYS A 75 -24.75 -19.92 1.84
C LYS A 75 -25.24 -20.85 0.72
N GLU A 76 -25.47 -20.33 -0.49
CA GLU A 76 -25.89 -21.11 -1.65
C GLU A 76 -24.89 -22.24 -1.97
N LYS A 77 -23.59 -21.95 -1.87
CA LYS A 77 -22.54 -22.97 -2.03
C LYS A 77 -22.64 -24.05 -0.96
N MET A 78 -22.85 -23.67 0.31
CA MET A 78 -23.02 -24.64 1.40
C MET A 78 -24.24 -25.52 1.18
N GLU A 79 -25.40 -24.95 0.86
CA GLU A 79 -26.63 -25.70 0.60
C GLU A 79 -26.50 -26.65 -0.60
N ARG A 80 -25.71 -26.24 -1.60
CA ARG A 80 -25.43 -27.06 -2.77
C ARG A 80 -24.48 -28.22 -2.49
N PHE A 81 -23.37 -27.98 -1.81
CA PHE A 81 -22.29 -28.97 -1.64
C PHE A 81 -22.41 -29.77 -0.34
N ALA A 82 -23.12 -29.26 0.66
CA ALA A 82 -23.38 -29.89 1.95
C ALA A 82 -24.87 -29.76 2.35
N PRO A 83 -25.81 -30.33 1.56
CA PRO A 83 -27.26 -30.14 1.75
C PRO A 83 -27.81 -30.68 3.08
N THR A 84 -27.03 -31.49 3.79
CA THR A 84 -27.38 -32.03 5.10
C THR A 84 -27.13 -31.05 6.25
N LEU A 85 -26.35 -29.98 6.03
CA LEU A 85 -26.06 -28.98 7.04
C LEU A 85 -27.16 -27.92 7.08
N LYS A 86 -27.53 -27.50 8.29
CA LYS A 86 -28.53 -26.44 8.49
C LYS A 86 -27.87 -25.07 8.30
N THR A 87 -28.55 -24.19 7.57
CA THR A 87 -28.15 -22.80 7.34
C THR A 87 -29.17 -21.83 7.95
N GLY A 88 -28.73 -20.63 8.30
CA GLY A 88 -29.61 -19.55 8.77
C GLY A 88 -28.97 -18.18 8.56
N ASN A 89 -29.72 -17.12 8.83
CA ASN A 89 -29.26 -15.73 8.77
C ASN A 89 -29.55 -14.96 10.07
N VAL A 90 -29.24 -13.66 10.10
CA VAL A 90 -29.46 -12.80 11.28
C VAL A 90 -30.94 -12.73 11.71
N PHE A 91 -31.88 -12.73 10.77
CA PHE A 91 -33.32 -12.69 11.09
C PHE A 91 -33.79 -13.97 11.78
N ASP A 92 -33.25 -15.12 11.37
CA ASP A 92 -33.54 -16.40 12.03
C ASP A 92 -33.07 -16.37 13.49
N ILE A 93 -31.86 -15.85 13.75
CA ILE A 93 -31.32 -15.68 15.10
C ILE A 93 -32.26 -14.82 15.96
N LEU A 94 -32.75 -13.69 15.43
CA LEU A 94 -33.61 -12.77 16.18
C LEU A 94 -34.97 -13.40 16.52
N ASN A 95 -35.53 -14.19 15.60
CA ASN A 95 -36.85 -14.80 15.75
C ASN A 95 -36.84 -16.04 16.66
N THR A 96 -35.95 -16.99 16.40
CA THR A 96 -35.95 -18.32 17.05
C THR A 96 -34.75 -18.57 17.96
N GLY A 97 -33.74 -17.69 17.94
CA GLY A 97 -32.49 -17.87 18.66
C GLY A 97 -31.50 -18.78 17.91
N PHE A 98 -30.38 -19.11 18.56
CA PHE A 98 -29.39 -20.03 18.01
C PHE A 98 -29.83 -21.49 18.18
N GLU A 99 -29.79 -22.25 17.09
CA GLU A 99 -30.02 -23.70 17.05
C GLU A 99 -28.69 -24.45 16.86
N SER A 100 -28.47 -25.52 17.63
CA SER A 100 -27.25 -26.34 17.54
C SER A 100 -27.10 -27.03 16.18
N ALA A 101 -25.84 -27.22 15.76
CA ALA A 101 -25.46 -27.76 14.45
C ALA A 101 -25.95 -26.94 13.24
N THR A 102 -26.13 -25.63 13.43
CA THR A 102 -26.52 -24.68 12.38
C THR A 102 -25.41 -23.68 12.09
N THR A 103 -25.24 -23.34 10.82
CA THR A 103 -24.33 -22.28 10.34
C THR A 103 -25.10 -21.03 9.97
N TYR A 104 -24.82 -19.93 10.65
CA TYR A 104 -25.47 -18.64 10.39
C TYR A 104 -24.56 -17.75 9.55
N PHE A 105 -25.05 -17.31 8.39
CA PHE A 105 -24.38 -16.36 7.50
C PHE A 105 -24.78 -14.94 7.86
N ILE A 106 -23.78 -14.11 8.19
CA ILE A 106 -23.96 -12.80 8.81
C ILE A 106 -23.19 -11.74 8.01
N ASN A 107 -23.89 -10.66 7.61
CA ASN A 107 -23.29 -9.54 6.89
C ASN A 107 -22.84 -8.42 7.86
N TRP A 108 -21.56 -8.02 7.78
CA TRP A 108 -20.96 -6.95 8.61
C TRP A 108 -21.67 -5.60 8.50
N GLU A 109 -22.13 -5.22 7.30
CA GLU A 109 -22.69 -3.89 7.04
C GLU A 109 -24.10 -3.73 7.63
N THR A 110 -24.86 -4.83 7.67
CA THR A 110 -26.20 -4.89 8.28
C THR A 110 -26.15 -4.62 9.78
N ILE A 111 -24.99 -4.86 10.40
CA ILE A 111 -24.75 -4.71 11.83
C ILE A 111 -24.14 -3.34 12.20
N THR A 112 -23.44 -2.68 11.27
CA THR A 112 -22.56 -1.53 11.59
C THR A 112 -23.06 -0.16 11.10
N LYS A 113 -23.85 -0.09 10.02
CA LYS A 113 -24.30 1.19 9.41
C LYS A 113 -25.35 1.93 10.25
N LYS A 114 -25.17 3.26 10.39
CA LYS A 114 -26.10 4.17 11.10
C LYS A 114 -27.40 4.47 10.34
N ASP A 115 -27.40 4.37 9.01
CA ASP A 115 -28.50 4.79 8.13
C ASP A 115 -29.32 3.63 7.53
N ASN A 116 -29.02 2.38 7.87
CA ASN A 116 -29.81 1.24 7.38
C ASN A 116 -30.85 0.82 8.42
N THR A 117 -32.12 0.86 8.02
CA THR A 117 -33.33 0.43 8.74
C THR A 117 -33.43 -1.08 8.99
N ALA A 118 -32.32 -1.82 9.07
CA ALA A 118 -32.32 -3.29 9.17
C ALA A 118 -32.06 -3.83 10.58
N ILE A 119 -31.32 -3.12 11.44
CA ILE A 119 -31.16 -3.47 12.86
C ILE A 119 -31.27 -2.18 13.69
N ARG A 120 -32.44 -1.90 14.25
CA ARG A 120 -32.63 -0.81 15.24
C ARG A 120 -31.85 -1.14 16.52
N ASP A 121 -31.50 -0.15 17.34
CA ASP A 121 -30.82 -0.38 18.63
C ASP A 121 -31.53 -1.44 19.52
N SER A 122 -32.86 -1.61 19.36
CA SER A 122 -33.66 -2.67 19.99
C SER A 122 -33.35 -4.07 19.48
N GLU A 123 -33.10 -4.26 18.18
CA GLU A 123 -32.75 -5.55 17.57
C GLU A 123 -31.30 -5.94 17.88
N ARG A 124 -30.40 -4.96 18.02
CA ARG A 124 -29.02 -5.20 18.49
C ARG A 124 -29.01 -5.69 19.94
N LYS A 125 -29.82 -5.10 20.83
CA LYS A 125 -30.02 -5.61 22.21
C LYS A 125 -30.55 -7.04 22.20
N ASN A 126 -31.53 -7.33 21.35
CA ASN A 126 -32.09 -8.67 21.19
C ASN A 126 -31.02 -9.69 20.73
N LEU A 127 -30.10 -9.33 19.83
CA LEU A 127 -28.99 -10.22 19.44
C LEU A 127 -28.08 -10.59 20.64
N PHE A 128 -27.72 -9.63 21.49
CA PHE A 128 -26.95 -9.91 22.71
C PHE A 128 -27.72 -10.80 23.70
N GLU A 129 -29.04 -10.61 23.81
CA GLU A 129 -29.92 -11.48 24.60
C GLU A 129 -29.91 -12.91 24.04
N ARG A 130 -30.03 -13.09 22.71
CA ARG A 130 -29.95 -14.41 22.05
C ARG A 130 -28.61 -15.10 22.24
N ILE A 131 -27.51 -14.35 22.19
CA ILE A 131 -26.16 -14.87 22.49
C ILE A 131 -26.11 -15.36 23.95
N SER A 132 -26.65 -14.58 24.88
CA SER A 132 -26.69 -14.95 26.31
C SER A 132 -27.55 -16.18 26.57
N GLU A 133 -28.72 -16.29 25.92
CA GLU A 133 -29.57 -17.49 25.97
C GLU A 133 -28.85 -18.74 25.47
N ALA A 134 -28.06 -18.63 24.40
CA ALA A 134 -27.30 -19.74 23.84
C ALA A 134 -26.17 -20.20 24.78
N HIS A 135 -25.43 -19.27 25.40
CA HIS A 135 -24.44 -19.60 26.43
C HIS A 135 -25.07 -20.29 27.63
N ASN A 136 -26.24 -19.85 28.08
CA ASN A 136 -26.99 -20.50 29.16
C ASN A 136 -27.44 -21.94 28.82
N ARG A 137 -27.54 -22.27 27.53
CA ARG A 137 -27.81 -23.63 27.02
C ARG A 137 -26.53 -24.44 26.78
N ASN A 138 -25.36 -23.92 27.15
CA ASN A 138 -24.03 -24.50 26.88
C ASN A 138 -23.74 -24.73 25.39
N ILE A 139 -24.27 -23.87 24.52
CA ILE A 139 -23.97 -23.93 23.08
C ILE A 139 -22.57 -23.35 22.84
N ASN A 140 -21.72 -24.11 22.15
CA ASN A 140 -20.37 -23.68 21.80
C ASN A 140 -20.38 -22.88 20.48
N PHE A 141 -19.70 -21.73 20.43
CA PHE A 141 -19.59 -20.93 19.21
C PHE A 141 -18.24 -21.10 18.52
N ILE A 142 -18.27 -21.18 17.19
CA ILE A 142 -17.12 -20.91 16.32
C ILE A 142 -17.46 -19.73 15.42
N VAL A 143 -16.56 -18.77 15.34
CA VAL A 143 -16.69 -17.62 14.45
C VAL A 143 -15.78 -17.81 13.25
N ILE A 144 -16.30 -17.64 12.04
CA ILE A 144 -15.52 -17.60 10.80
C ILE A 144 -15.62 -16.18 10.23
N ILE A 145 -14.49 -15.57 9.91
CA ILE A 145 -14.41 -14.23 9.32
C ILE A 145 -13.74 -14.35 7.95
N ASP A 146 -14.49 -14.08 6.89
CA ASP A 146 -13.96 -14.02 5.53
C ASP A 146 -13.60 -12.57 5.14
N GLU A 147 -12.47 -12.39 4.45
CA GLU A 147 -11.94 -11.11 3.96
C GLU A 147 -11.80 -10.00 5.03
N GLU A 148 -11.10 -10.32 6.12
CA GLU A 148 -10.88 -9.47 7.31
C GLU A 148 -10.49 -8.00 7.04
N HIS A 149 -9.75 -7.72 5.96
CA HIS A 149 -9.19 -6.37 5.67
C HIS A 149 -10.24 -5.31 5.37
N GLN A 150 -11.42 -5.72 4.94
CA GLN A 150 -12.35 -4.78 4.34
C GLN A 150 -13.21 -4.03 5.36
N ASN A 151 -13.37 -4.49 6.61
CA ASN A 151 -14.36 -3.92 7.54
C ASN A 151 -14.04 -4.07 9.05
N ASN A 152 -12.86 -3.63 9.50
CA ASN A 152 -12.52 -3.62 10.92
C ASN A 152 -13.08 -2.37 11.63
N THR A 153 -14.32 -2.44 12.14
CA THR A 153 -14.99 -1.33 12.86
C THR A 153 -15.19 -1.68 14.34
N SER A 154 -15.11 -0.70 15.24
CA SER A 154 -15.30 -0.92 16.69
C SER A 154 -16.61 -1.62 17.04
N LYS A 155 -17.68 -1.37 16.27
CA LYS A 155 -18.99 -2.00 16.48
C LYS A 155 -19.03 -3.48 16.09
N ALA A 156 -18.23 -3.88 15.11
CA ALA A 156 -18.08 -5.27 14.69
C ALA A 156 -17.31 -6.07 15.76
N ASP A 157 -16.22 -5.49 16.27
CA ASP A 157 -15.43 -6.07 17.36
C ASP A 157 -16.26 -6.30 18.63
N ASP A 158 -17.18 -5.39 18.98
CA ASP A 158 -18.07 -5.55 20.13
C ASP A 158 -18.94 -6.83 20.04
N ILE A 159 -19.39 -7.19 18.84
CA ILE A 159 -20.27 -8.36 18.62
C ILE A 159 -19.47 -9.65 18.54
N ILE A 160 -18.30 -9.63 17.88
CA ILE A 160 -17.40 -10.80 17.89
C ILE A 160 -17.00 -11.12 19.34
N SER A 161 -16.66 -10.08 20.10
CA SER A 161 -16.25 -10.22 21.51
C SER A 161 -17.41 -10.74 22.37
N SER A 162 -18.65 -10.33 22.10
CA SER A 162 -19.81 -10.80 22.88
C SER A 162 -20.24 -12.22 22.56
N ILE A 163 -20.04 -12.69 21.32
CA ILE A 163 -20.26 -14.10 20.96
C ILE A 163 -19.37 -15.00 21.84
N ASN A 164 -18.20 -14.51 22.28
CA ASN A 164 -17.27 -15.24 23.15
C ASN A 164 -17.01 -16.66 22.59
N ALA A 165 -16.66 -16.70 21.31
CA ALA A 165 -16.47 -17.94 20.57
C ALA A 165 -15.29 -18.75 21.14
N LYS A 166 -15.44 -20.07 21.14
CA LYS A 166 -14.38 -21.00 21.53
C LYS A 166 -13.20 -20.92 20.55
N TYR A 167 -13.51 -20.80 19.26
CA TYR A 167 -12.52 -20.57 18.22
C TYR A 167 -12.97 -19.50 17.23
N GLU A 168 -12.00 -18.77 16.70
CA GLU A 168 -12.17 -17.70 15.73
C GLU A 168 -11.26 -17.98 14.53
N ILE A 169 -11.83 -18.33 13.39
CA ILE A 169 -11.12 -18.66 12.14
C ILE A 169 -11.21 -17.46 11.20
N ARG A 170 -10.08 -16.84 10.88
CA ARG A 170 -9.98 -15.70 9.97
C ARG A 170 -9.34 -16.14 8.66
N VAL A 171 -9.99 -15.89 7.53
CA VAL A 171 -9.54 -16.33 6.21
C VAL A 171 -9.43 -15.15 5.26
N SER A 172 -8.30 -15.03 4.54
CA SER A 172 -8.16 -14.05 3.47
C SER A 172 -7.02 -14.40 2.51
N ALA A 173 -6.99 -13.77 1.34
CA ALA A 173 -5.82 -13.81 0.45
C ALA A 173 -4.62 -13.03 0.99
N THR A 174 -4.85 -12.05 1.86
CA THR A 174 -3.80 -11.17 2.41
C THR A 174 -3.92 -11.01 3.92
N PRO A 175 -4.15 -12.09 4.72
CA PRO A 175 -4.65 -12.01 6.09
C PRO A 175 -3.80 -11.13 7.01
N ASN A 176 -4.44 -10.63 8.06
CA ASN A 176 -3.80 -9.78 9.05
C ASN A 176 -2.90 -10.69 9.89
N LYS A 177 -1.59 -10.59 9.67
CA LYS A 177 -0.57 -11.43 10.32
C LYS A 177 -0.42 -11.09 11.83
N ARG A 178 -1.15 -10.09 12.27
CA ARG A 178 -1.29 -9.51 13.61
C ARG A 178 -1.96 -10.41 14.65
N VAL A 179 -2.74 -11.39 14.20
CA VAL A 179 -3.62 -12.15 15.08
C VAL A 179 -2.80 -13.20 15.83
N VAL A 180 -2.62 -12.98 17.13
CA VAL A 180 -2.01 -13.98 18.04
C VAL A 180 -2.87 -15.24 18.00
N GLY A 181 -2.38 -16.26 17.30
CA GLY A 181 -3.17 -17.42 16.94
C GLY A 181 -2.35 -18.52 16.27
N GLU A 182 -3.03 -19.55 15.81
CA GLU A 182 -2.49 -20.55 14.90
C GLU A 182 -2.50 -19.98 13.47
N PHE A 183 -1.47 -20.28 12.65
CA PHE A 183 -1.37 -19.76 11.28
C PHE A 183 -1.17 -20.90 10.29
N TYR A 184 -1.86 -20.82 9.15
CA TYR A 184 -1.70 -21.74 8.03
C TYR A 184 -1.74 -20.99 6.70
N GLU A 185 -0.78 -21.28 5.83
CA GLU A 185 -0.71 -20.71 4.48
C GLU A 185 -0.86 -21.82 3.45
N ILE A 186 -1.83 -21.63 2.55
CA ILE A 186 -1.95 -22.46 1.34
C ILE A 186 -1.00 -21.87 0.30
N PRO A 187 0.06 -22.59 -0.12
CA PRO A 187 1.00 -22.09 -1.12
C PRO A 187 0.30 -21.85 -2.48
N GLU A 188 0.54 -20.70 -3.11
CA GLU A 188 -0.03 -20.39 -4.44
C GLU A 188 0.37 -21.44 -5.49
N ILE A 189 1.58 -22.00 -5.37
CA ILE A 189 2.08 -23.04 -6.27
C ILE A 189 1.25 -24.34 -6.21
N ASP A 190 0.73 -24.72 -5.04
CA ASP A 190 -0.09 -25.93 -4.90
C ASP A 190 -1.45 -25.73 -5.57
N VAL A 191 -2.01 -24.52 -5.47
CA VAL A 191 -3.25 -24.13 -6.15
C VAL A 191 -3.05 -24.13 -7.67
N ILE A 192 -1.89 -23.69 -8.16
CA ILE A 192 -1.50 -23.78 -9.57
C ILE A 192 -1.40 -25.24 -9.99
N ASN A 193 -0.64 -26.07 -9.27
CA ASN A 193 -0.39 -27.47 -9.62
C ASN A 193 -1.68 -28.30 -9.68
N GLU A 194 -2.70 -27.95 -8.89
CA GLU A 194 -4.02 -28.57 -8.91
C GLU A 194 -4.96 -28.10 -10.05
N GLY A 195 -4.50 -27.15 -10.87
CA GLY A 195 -5.21 -26.65 -12.05
C GLY A 195 -6.34 -25.67 -11.75
N LEU A 196 -6.44 -25.14 -10.52
CA LEU A 196 -7.52 -24.23 -10.12
C LEU A 196 -7.33 -22.81 -10.67
N ILE A 197 -6.07 -22.37 -10.76
CA ILE A 197 -5.69 -21.07 -11.30
C ILE A 197 -4.65 -21.20 -12.42
N THR A 198 -4.47 -20.14 -13.19
CA THR A 198 -3.50 -20.06 -14.30
C THR A 198 -2.07 -20.24 -13.81
N ARG A 199 -1.26 -20.90 -14.65
CA ARG A 199 0.17 -21.14 -14.40
C ARG A 199 0.97 -19.85 -14.40
N PHE A 200 0.70 -18.98 -15.38
CA PHE A 200 1.40 -17.71 -15.51
C PHE A 200 0.44 -16.58 -15.84
N MET A 201 0.92 -15.37 -15.55
CA MET A 201 0.35 -14.12 -15.99
C MET A 201 1.32 -13.44 -16.94
N TYR A 202 0.81 -13.11 -18.12
CA TYR A 202 1.49 -12.31 -19.11
C TYR A 202 1.08 -10.85 -18.96
N ILE A 203 2.06 -9.96 -18.88
CA ILE A 203 1.83 -8.52 -18.81
C ILE A 203 2.38 -7.90 -20.09
N ASN A 204 1.53 -7.17 -20.82
CA ASN A 204 1.83 -6.50 -22.09
C ASN A 204 2.53 -7.43 -23.11
N ASP A 205 2.12 -8.69 -23.15
CA ASP A 205 2.71 -9.68 -24.06
C ASP A 205 2.47 -9.32 -25.53
N GLY A 206 3.57 -9.33 -26.30
CA GLY A 206 3.60 -8.89 -27.69
C GLY A 206 3.44 -7.37 -27.90
N LEU A 207 3.63 -6.55 -26.85
CA LEU A 207 3.76 -5.09 -26.94
C LEU A 207 5.20 -4.70 -26.58
N ASP A 208 6.11 -4.84 -27.54
CA ASP A 208 7.50 -4.40 -27.38
C ASP A 208 7.74 -3.06 -28.07
N THR A 209 8.11 -2.06 -27.28
CA THR A 209 8.51 -0.71 -27.74
C THR A 209 7.44 0.00 -28.59
N VAL A 210 6.55 0.75 -27.94
CA VAL A 210 5.39 1.35 -28.63
C VAL A 210 5.52 2.87 -28.65
N ALA A 211 5.32 3.47 -29.82
CA ALA A 211 5.19 4.93 -29.96
C ALA A 211 3.72 5.31 -29.76
N VAL A 212 3.43 6.10 -28.72
CA VAL A 212 2.07 6.50 -28.38
C VAL A 212 1.90 7.99 -28.61
N LYS A 213 0.91 8.37 -29.43
CA LYS A 213 0.65 9.78 -29.74
C LYS A 213 -0.09 10.48 -28.61
N ASN A 214 -1.04 9.79 -27.98
CA ASN A 214 -1.89 10.29 -26.89
C ASN A 214 -2.57 9.11 -26.17
N THR A 215 -3.33 9.39 -25.11
CA THR A 215 -4.05 8.39 -24.30
C THR A 215 -5.09 7.57 -25.09
N LEU A 216 -5.71 8.16 -26.11
CA LEU A 216 -6.68 7.47 -26.97
C LEU A 216 -6.00 6.43 -27.88
N HIS A 217 -4.86 6.79 -28.47
CA HIS A 217 -4.03 5.86 -29.24
C HIS A 217 -3.49 4.72 -28.38
N GLU A 218 -3.12 5.00 -27.13
CA GLU A 218 -2.81 3.95 -26.14
C GLU A 218 -4.00 3.01 -25.93
N THR A 219 -5.20 3.56 -25.76
CA THR A 219 -6.42 2.76 -25.56
C THR A 219 -6.68 1.84 -26.75
N ASP A 220 -6.51 2.33 -27.98
CA ASP A 220 -6.61 1.54 -29.20
C ASP A 220 -5.65 0.35 -29.22
N ILE A 221 -4.36 0.61 -28.93
CA ILE A 221 -3.31 -0.43 -28.91
C ILE A 221 -3.67 -1.55 -27.93
N LEU A 222 -4.08 -1.18 -26.71
CA LEU A 222 -4.41 -2.15 -25.67
C LEU A 222 -5.65 -3.00 -26.04
N LEU A 223 -6.69 -2.37 -26.61
CA LEU A 223 -7.92 -3.06 -27.04
C LEU A 223 -7.67 -4.00 -28.23
N GLU A 224 -6.90 -3.55 -29.23
CA GLU A 224 -6.55 -4.35 -30.40
C GLU A 224 -5.75 -5.59 -30.00
N LYS A 225 -4.75 -5.41 -29.14
CA LYS A 225 -3.92 -6.54 -28.65
C LYS A 225 -4.75 -7.52 -27.82
N ALA A 226 -5.63 -7.01 -26.96
CA ALA A 226 -6.53 -7.85 -26.18
C ALA A 226 -7.47 -8.68 -27.07
N ASP A 227 -8.03 -8.10 -28.15
CA ASP A 227 -8.88 -8.84 -29.08
C ASP A 227 -8.11 -9.91 -29.87
N GLU A 228 -6.87 -9.60 -30.27
CA GLU A 228 -5.98 -10.54 -30.94
C GLU A 228 -5.77 -11.81 -30.08
N ILE A 229 -5.34 -11.63 -28.82
CA ILE A 229 -5.14 -12.76 -27.89
C ILE A 229 -6.47 -13.47 -27.60
N ARG A 230 -7.58 -12.73 -27.44
CA ARG A 230 -8.90 -13.33 -27.20
C ARG A 230 -9.30 -14.28 -28.33
N LYS A 231 -9.06 -13.91 -29.59
CA LYS A 231 -9.32 -14.76 -30.76
C LYS A 231 -8.44 -16.01 -30.75
N GLN A 232 -7.17 -15.89 -30.37
CA GLN A 232 -6.27 -17.04 -30.23
C GLN A 232 -6.72 -18.00 -29.12
N ILE A 233 -7.12 -17.49 -27.95
CA ILE A 233 -7.68 -18.28 -26.86
C ILE A 233 -8.97 -18.98 -27.31
N ALA A 234 -9.86 -18.28 -28.02
CA ALA A 234 -11.11 -18.85 -28.52
C ALA A 234 -10.86 -20.01 -29.48
N GLN A 235 -9.91 -19.85 -30.41
CA GLN A 235 -9.50 -20.93 -31.31
C GLN A 235 -8.91 -22.12 -30.55
N ALA A 236 -8.05 -21.86 -29.56
CA ALA A 236 -7.45 -22.92 -28.76
C ALA A 236 -8.50 -23.72 -27.95
N TYR A 237 -9.57 -23.09 -27.44
CA TYR A 237 -10.68 -23.82 -26.81
C TYR A 237 -11.48 -24.66 -27.82
N ILE A 238 -11.70 -24.14 -29.05
CA ILE A 238 -12.35 -24.89 -30.13
C ILE A 238 -11.53 -26.15 -30.47
N ASP A 239 -10.21 -26.02 -30.56
CA ASP A 239 -9.31 -27.14 -30.86
C ASP A 239 -9.34 -28.21 -29.73
N GLU A 240 -9.54 -27.79 -28.48
CA GLU A 240 -9.74 -28.66 -27.32
C GLU A 240 -11.19 -29.16 -27.17
N LYS A 241 -12.08 -28.81 -28.11
CA LYS A 241 -13.52 -29.15 -28.09
C LYS A 241 -14.24 -28.68 -26.83
N GLU A 242 -13.82 -27.54 -26.27
CA GLU A 242 -14.47 -26.91 -25.13
C GLU A 242 -15.44 -25.83 -25.59
N ASP A 243 -16.65 -25.83 -25.05
CA ASP A 243 -17.65 -24.78 -25.28
C ASP A 243 -17.40 -23.59 -24.34
N ILE A 244 -16.27 -22.91 -24.54
CA ILE A 244 -15.83 -21.77 -23.75
C ILE A 244 -15.54 -20.58 -24.67
N ARG A 245 -16.22 -19.46 -24.41
CA ARG A 245 -15.99 -18.19 -25.09
C ARG A 245 -15.20 -17.25 -24.18
N PRO A 246 -13.93 -16.94 -24.50
CA PRO A 246 -13.13 -16.06 -23.64
C PRO A 246 -13.70 -14.64 -23.60
N LEU A 247 -13.64 -14.04 -22.41
CA LEU A 247 -14.10 -12.68 -22.12
C LEU A 247 -12.89 -11.76 -21.89
N VAL A 248 -12.92 -10.58 -22.50
CA VAL A 248 -12.02 -9.46 -22.21
C VAL A 248 -12.71 -8.51 -21.26
N LEU A 249 -12.03 -8.19 -20.15
CA LEU A 249 -12.47 -7.20 -19.19
C LEU A 249 -11.78 -5.87 -19.51
N VAL A 250 -12.53 -4.78 -19.62
CA VAL A 250 -11.99 -3.43 -19.85
C VAL A 250 -12.33 -2.58 -18.64
N GLN A 251 -11.30 -2.28 -17.85
CA GLN A 251 -11.42 -1.52 -16.61
C GLN A 251 -11.13 -0.04 -16.87
N PHE A 252 -12.09 0.79 -16.46
CA PHE A 252 -11.99 2.25 -16.49
C PHE A 252 -11.54 2.78 -15.13
N PRO A 253 -10.69 3.82 -15.11
CA PRO A 253 -10.24 4.43 -13.85
C PRO A 253 -11.32 5.28 -13.20
N ASN A 254 -12.26 5.82 -13.98
CA ASN A 254 -13.36 6.66 -13.49
C ASN A 254 -14.58 6.52 -14.40
N LEU A 255 -15.73 7.03 -13.94
CA LEU A 255 -16.90 7.26 -14.78
C LEU A 255 -16.70 8.52 -15.65
N ASN A 256 -15.81 8.43 -16.63
CA ASN A 256 -15.63 9.45 -17.66
C ASN A 256 -16.41 9.02 -18.91
N ASP A 257 -17.54 9.68 -19.15
CA ASP A 257 -18.44 9.37 -20.27
C ASP A 257 -17.72 9.50 -21.63
N ASP A 258 -16.80 10.47 -21.80
CA ASP A 258 -16.08 10.67 -23.07
C ASP A 258 -15.14 9.50 -23.39
N LEU A 259 -14.42 8.99 -22.39
CA LEU A 259 -13.53 7.84 -22.56
C LEU A 259 -14.35 6.55 -22.77
N ILE A 260 -15.47 6.40 -22.06
CA ILE A 260 -16.37 5.26 -22.22
C ILE A 260 -16.96 5.27 -23.64
N GLU A 261 -17.45 6.41 -24.13
CA GLU A 261 -17.97 6.56 -25.48
C GLU A 261 -16.91 6.27 -26.54
N TYR A 262 -15.69 6.76 -26.37
CA TYR A 262 -14.59 6.44 -27.26
C TYR A 262 -14.30 4.93 -27.35
N VAL A 263 -14.27 4.24 -26.21
CA VAL A 263 -14.05 2.77 -26.17
C VAL A 263 -15.23 2.03 -26.80
N GLU A 264 -16.47 2.46 -26.57
CA GLU A 264 -17.67 1.89 -27.20
C GLU A 264 -17.62 2.04 -28.72
N GLU A 265 -17.25 3.22 -29.23
CA GLU A 265 -17.08 3.48 -30.67
C GLU A 265 -15.96 2.61 -31.27
N LYS A 266 -14.80 2.54 -30.60
CA LYS A 266 -13.68 1.71 -31.03
C LYS A 266 -14.06 0.24 -31.12
N LEU A 267 -14.73 -0.29 -30.10
CA LEU A 267 -15.20 -1.67 -30.09
C LEU A 267 -16.26 -1.92 -31.17
N ASN A 268 -17.16 -0.96 -31.40
CA ASN A 268 -18.14 -1.06 -32.48
C ASN A 268 -17.49 -1.12 -33.86
N LEU A 269 -16.45 -0.31 -34.11
CA LEU A 269 -15.62 -0.39 -35.32
C LEU A 269 -14.92 -1.74 -35.48
N MET A 270 -14.56 -2.38 -34.36
CA MET A 270 -14.01 -3.75 -34.34
C MET A 270 -15.09 -4.84 -34.49
N GLY A 271 -16.37 -4.46 -34.56
CA GLY A 271 -17.51 -5.36 -34.73
C GLY A 271 -18.16 -5.84 -33.43
N TYR A 272 -17.85 -5.22 -32.28
CA TYR A 272 -18.41 -5.57 -30.98
C TYR A 272 -19.30 -4.44 -30.47
N SER A 273 -20.61 -4.68 -30.42
CA SER A 273 -21.58 -3.65 -30.06
C SER A 273 -22.60 -4.18 -29.06
N TYR A 274 -23.38 -3.27 -28.46
CA TYR A 274 -24.47 -3.67 -27.57
C TYR A 274 -25.60 -4.32 -28.36
N GLU A 275 -25.85 -3.87 -29.59
CA GLU A 275 -26.91 -4.38 -30.48
C GLU A 275 -26.68 -5.83 -30.90
N ASN A 276 -25.43 -6.19 -31.22
CA ASN A 276 -25.07 -7.57 -31.55
C ASN A 276 -24.78 -8.44 -30.31
N LYS A 277 -24.95 -7.88 -29.11
CA LYS A 277 -24.77 -8.52 -27.80
C LYS A 277 -23.35 -9.03 -27.51
N LEU A 278 -22.35 -8.64 -28.31
CA LEU A 278 -20.95 -9.00 -28.07
C LEU A 278 -20.29 -8.07 -27.04
N LEU A 279 -20.84 -6.88 -26.82
CA LEU A 279 -20.43 -5.93 -25.79
C LEU A 279 -21.41 -5.94 -24.61
N ALA A 280 -20.88 -5.89 -23.40
CA ALA A 280 -21.61 -5.69 -22.16
C ALA A 280 -20.97 -4.59 -21.32
N SER A 281 -21.75 -3.97 -20.44
CA SER A 281 -21.24 -2.96 -19.51
C SER A 281 -21.91 -3.05 -18.14
N TRP A 282 -21.14 -2.71 -17.12
CA TRP A 282 -21.62 -2.60 -15.75
C TRP A 282 -20.88 -1.46 -15.04
N PHE A 283 -21.60 -0.33 -14.89
CA PHE A 283 -21.10 0.85 -14.19
C PHE A 283 -21.96 1.17 -12.97
N SER A 284 -21.30 1.36 -11.82
CA SER A 284 -21.89 1.74 -10.53
C SER A 284 -21.24 3.01 -10.00
N ALA A 285 -22.01 3.85 -9.30
CA ALA A 285 -21.47 5.00 -8.58
C ALA A 285 -21.10 4.59 -7.15
N GLU A 286 -19.81 4.63 -6.83
CA GLU A 286 -19.27 3.97 -5.63
C GLU A 286 -18.78 4.94 -4.57
N ASN A 287 -18.37 6.14 -4.98
CA ASN A 287 -17.93 7.20 -4.08
C ASN A 287 -18.71 8.50 -4.30
N LYS A 288 -18.46 9.50 -3.45
CA LYS A 288 -19.15 10.79 -3.54
C LYS A 288 -18.87 11.51 -4.86
N GLU A 289 -17.64 11.39 -5.36
CA GLU A 289 -17.22 11.98 -6.63
C GLU A 289 -17.99 11.39 -7.82
N ASP A 290 -18.20 10.07 -7.86
CA ASP A 290 -18.99 9.39 -8.88
C ASP A 290 -20.45 9.85 -8.87
N LYS A 291 -21.03 10.02 -7.68
CA LYS A 291 -22.40 10.52 -7.51
C LYS A 291 -22.53 11.96 -7.98
N ASP A 292 -21.52 12.78 -7.70
CA ASP A 292 -21.49 14.18 -8.11
C ASP A 292 -21.30 14.33 -9.63
N ARG A 293 -20.56 13.41 -10.28
CA ARG A 293 -20.37 13.38 -11.75
C ARG A 293 -21.63 13.08 -12.54
N LYS A 294 -22.61 12.37 -11.96
CA LYS A 294 -23.90 12.02 -12.61
C LYS A 294 -23.74 11.43 -14.03
N SER A 295 -22.83 10.47 -14.18
CA SER A 295 -22.58 9.77 -15.44
C SER A 295 -23.86 9.20 -16.04
N LYS A 296 -24.00 9.32 -17.37
CA LYS A 296 -25.13 8.74 -18.13
C LYS A 296 -24.97 7.25 -18.40
N LYS A 297 -23.78 6.70 -18.13
CA LYS A 297 -23.41 5.31 -18.43
C LYS A 297 -23.70 4.34 -17.28
N LEU A 298 -24.25 4.82 -16.16
CA LEU A 298 -24.62 4.00 -15.01
C LEU A 298 -25.67 2.93 -15.39
N GLY A 299 -25.48 1.71 -14.87
CA GLY A 299 -26.39 0.59 -15.09
C GLY A 299 -25.70 -0.66 -15.61
N LYS A 300 -26.51 -1.62 -16.06
CA LYS A 300 -26.08 -2.90 -16.61
C LYS A 300 -26.63 -3.07 -18.02
N ILE A 301 -25.79 -3.42 -18.97
CA ILE A 301 -26.18 -3.75 -20.35
C ILE A 301 -25.61 -5.13 -20.69
N ASN A 302 -26.45 -6.02 -21.23
CA ASN A 302 -26.08 -7.37 -21.68
C ASN A 302 -25.38 -8.26 -20.62
N ILE A 303 -25.65 -8.03 -19.33
CA ILE A 303 -25.11 -8.86 -18.22
C ILE A 303 -25.93 -10.16 -18.00
N GLY A 304 -27.19 -10.16 -18.45
CA GLY A 304 -28.17 -11.21 -18.18
C GLY A 304 -28.97 -10.94 -16.91
N THR A 305 -30.25 -11.30 -16.90
CA THR A 305 -31.16 -11.10 -15.75
C THR A 305 -31.57 -12.41 -15.07
N THR A 306 -31.25 -13.54 -15.67
CA THR A 306 -31.52 -14.89 -15.16
C THR A 306 -30.25 -15.74 -15.23
N ASP A 307 -30.24 -16.88 -14.53
CA ASP A 307 -29.12 -17.81 -14.62
C ASP A 307 -28.87 -18.34 -16.04
N LYS A 308 -29.89 -18.35 -16.90
CA LYS A 308 -29.78 -18.92 -18.25
C LYS A 308 -29.08 -17.99 -19.23
N ASP A 309 -29.20 -16.67 -19.05
CA ASP A 309 -28.62 -15.64 -19.92
C ASP A 309 -27.47 -14.86 -19.27
N SER A 310 -27.05 -15.26 -18.07
CA SER A 310 -25.94 -14.64 -17.34
C SER A 310 -24.63 -14.69 -18.13
N ILE A 311 -23.93 -13.55 -18.15
CA ILE A 311 -22.62 -13.37 -18.78
C ILE A 311 -21.53 -14.31 -18.21
N THR A 312 -21.74 -14.87 -17.01
CA THR A 312 -20.81 -15.79 -16.34
C THR A 312 -20.80 -17.20 -16.95
N LYS A 313 -21.79 -17.56 -17.76
CA LYS A 313 -21.81 -18.87 -18.45
C LYS A 313 -20.64 -19.00 -19.40
N SER A 314 -20.07 -20.21 -19.46
CA SER A 314 -18.87 -20.50 -20.25
C SER A 314 -18.96 -20.08 -21.71
N ASN A 315 -20.14 -20.19 -22.32
CA ASN A 315 -20.40 -19.89 -23.73
C ASN A 315 -21.26 -18.63 -23.94
N ALA A 316 -21.41 -17.78 -22.92
CA ALA A 316 -22.22 -16.58 -22.98
C ALA A 316 -21.82 -15.66 -24.15
N THR A 317 -22.82 -14.98 -24.72
CA THR A 317 -22.63 -14.21 -25.96
C THR A 317 -21.57 -13.09 -25.86
N PRO A 318 -21.58 -12.25 -24.81
CA PRO A 318 -20.64 -11.14 -24.69
C PRO A 318 -19.19 -11.61 -24.60
N VAL A 319 -18.31 -10.90 -25.33
CA VAL A 319 -16.86 -11.14 -25.37
C VAL A 319 -16.05 -9.96 -24.86
N PHE A 320 -16.69 -8.81 -24.64
CA PHE A 320 -16.15 -7.65 -23.91
C PHE A 320 -17.09 -7.25 -22.77
N LEU A 321 -16.50 -6.88 -21.62
CA LEU A 321 -17.20 -6.28 -20.49
C LEU A 321 -16.51 -4.99 -20.05
N LEU A 322 -17.23 -3.86 -20.14
CA LEU A 322 -16.79 -2.55 -19.66
C LEU A 322 -17.22 -2.35 -18.20
N PHE A 323 -16.29 -1.94 -17.32
CA PHE A 323 -16.59 -1.71 -15.91
C PHE A 323 -15.61 -0.73 -15.25
N LYS A 324 -15.97 -0.18 -14.08
CA LYS A 324 -15.06 0.62 -13.23
C LYS A 324 -14.46 -0.22 -12.11
N GLN A 325 -15.27 -0.57 -11.10
CA GLN A 325 -14.85 -1.37 -9.94
C GLN A 325 -15.83 -2.50 -9.59
N ALA A 326 -17.00 -2.57 -10.25
CA ALA A 326 -18.09 -3.52 -9.95
C ALA A 326 -17.68 -5.01 -9.89
N LEU A 327 -16.59 -5.43 -10.55
CA LEU A 327 -16.10 -6.81 -10.50
C LEU A 327 -15.45 -7.21 -9.17
N ALA A 328 -15.16 -6.24 -8.30
CA ALA A 328 -14.68 -6.48 -6.94
C ALA A 328 -15.74 -7.15 -6.05
N THR A 329 -17.01 -6.87 -6.31
CA THR A 329 -18.15 -7.26 -5.46
C THR A 329 -18.98 -8.37 -6.14
N GLY A 330 -18.85 -9.61 -5.66
CA GLY A 330 -19.80 -10.69 -5.96
C GLY A 330 -19.82 -11.32 -7.37
N TRP A 331 -18.98 -10.90 -8.35
CA TRP A 331 -19.00 -11.50 -9.70
C TRP A 331 -17.89 -12.54 -9.94
N ASP A 332 -18.24 -13.76 -10.34
CA ASP A 332 -17.31 -14.85 -10.65
C ASP A 332 -17.46 -15.31 -12.11
N CYS A 333 -16.48 -14.99 -12.96
CA CYS A 333 -16.49 -15.34 -14.38
C CYS A 333 -15.14 -15.95 -14.81
N PRO A 334 -14.94 -17.25 -14.59
CA PRO A 334 -13.68 -17.93 -14.90
C PRO A 334 -13.26 -17.90 -16.38
N ARG A 335 -14.18 -17.61 -17.32
CA ARG A 335 -13.86 -17.45 -18.76
C ARG A 335 -13.17 -16.11 -19.09
N ALA A 336 -13.12 -15.17 -18.14
CA ALA A 336 -12.34 -13.97 -18.26
C ALA A 336 -10.86 -14.31 -18.12
N LYS A 337 -10.10 -14.12 -19.21
CA LYS A 337 -8.67 -14.44 -19.28
C LYS A 337 -7.79 -13.24 -19.56
N ILE A 338 -8.40 -12.13 -20.00
CA ILE A 338 -7.71 -10.94 -20.45
C ILE A 338 -8.31 -9.72 -19.72
N LEU A 339 -7.45 -8.91 -19.13
CA LEU A 339 -7.81 -7.63 -18.51
C LEU A 339 -7.07 -6.50 -19.21
N VAL A 340 -7.82 -5.53 -19.74
CA VAL A 340 -7.32 -4.24 -20.20
C VAL A 340 -7.58 -3.23 -19.11
N LYS A 341 -6.53 -2.64 -18.54
CA LYS A 341 -6.65 -1.56 -17.55
C LYS A 341 -6.26 -0.23 -18.18
N LEU A 342 -7.25 0.63 -18.38
CA LEU A 342 -7.06 1.97 -18.92
C LEU A 342 -6.63 2.94 -17.81
N ARG A 343 -5.90 3.99 -18.19
CA ARG A 343 -5.44 5.03 -17.26
C ARG A 343 -6.03 6.40 -17.59
N GLU A 344 -6.21 7.21 -16.56
CA GLU A 344 -6.47 8.65 -16.64
C GLU A 344 -5.43 9.38 -15.79
N ASN A 345 -5.29 10.70 -15.99
CA ASN A 345 -4.33 11.56 -15.29
C ASN A 345 -4.53 11.66 -13.76
N MET A 346 -5.38 10.82 -13.18
CA MET A 346 -5.77 10.80 -11.77
C MET A 346 -5.35 9.48 -11.11
N SER A 347 -4.96 9.54 -9.84
CA SER A 347 -4.57 8.37 -9.05
C SER A 347 -5.80 7.59 -8.60
N GLU A 348 -6.03 6.42 -9.18
CA GLU A 348 -6.90 5.42 -8.60
C GLU A 348 -6.07 4.26 -8.05
N THR A 349 -6.56 3.65 -6.98
CA THR A 349 -5.95 2.49 -6.35
C THR A 349 -6.41 1.19 -7.02
N PHE A 350 -5.46 0.38 -7.47
CA PHE A 350 -5.67 -0.95 -8.05
C PHE A 350 -6.02 -1.99 -6.99
N GLU A 351 -7.06 -2.77 -7.25
CA GLU A 351 -7.49 -3.85 -6.37
C GLU A 351 -6.92 -5.21 -6.82
N ILE A 352 -5.97 -5.75 -6.05
CA ILE A 352 -5.36 -7.07 -6.25
C ILE A 352 -6.40 -8.20 -6.35
N GLN A 353 -7.55 -8.03 -5.70
CA GLN A 353 -8.65 -9.00 -5.73
C GLN A 353 -9.18 -9.24 -7.15
N THR A 354 -9.21 -8.20 -8.01
CA THR A 354 -9.62 -8.31 -9.42
C THR A 354 -8.67 -9.21 -10.20
N LEU A 355 -7.37 -9.10 -9.93
CA LEU A 355 -6.37 -9.93 -10.59
C LEU A 355 -6.48 -11.39 -10.18
N GLY A 356 -6.74 -11.66 -8.89
CA GLY A 356 -6.99 -13.01 -8.41
C GLY A 356 -8.22 -13.69 -9.04
N ARG A 357 -9.26 -12.91 -9.40
CA ARG A 357 -10.44 -13.43 -10.12
C ARG A 357 -10.12 -13.78 -11.58
N LEU A 358 -9.29 -12.98 -12.26
CA LEU A 358 -8.85 -13.21 -13.64
C LEU A 358 -8.07 -14.51 -13.82
N ARG A 359 -7.38 -14.98 -12.76
CA ARG A 359 -6.54 -16.17 -12.80
C ARG A 359 -7.29 -17.50 -12.72
N ARG A 360 -8.61 -17.52 -12.50
CA ARG A 360 -9.37 -18.78 -12.32
C ARG A 360 -9.44 -19.59 -13.61
N MET A 361 -9.31 -20.92 -13.52
CA MET A 361 -9.50 -21.82 -14.66
C MET A 361 -10.99 -22.18 -14.85
N PRO A 362 -11.58 -22.03 -16.07
CA PRO A 362 -12.99 -22.32 -16.31
C PRO A 362 -13.47 -23.72 -15.93
N LYS A 363 -12.61 -24.72 -16.08
CA LYS A 363 -12.89 -26.14 -15.80
C LYS A 363 -12.03 -26.70 -14.68
N ALA A 364 -11.36 -25.83 -13.90
CA ALA A 364 -10.47 -26.24 -12.81
C ALA A 364 -9.42 -27.30 -13.22
N LYS A 365 -8.91 -27.18 -14.45
CA LYS A 365 -7.84 -28.02 -15.02
C LYS A 365 -6.94 -27.17 -15.91
N HIS A 366 -5.69 -27.60 -16.07
CA HIS A 366 -4.81 -27.13 -17.15
C HIS A 366 -4.98 -27.99 -18.41
N TYR A 367 -4.81 -27.35 -19.56
CA TYR A 367 -4.94 -27.97 -20.89
C TYR A 367 -3.58 -28.40 -21.45
N GLY A 368 -2.47 -28.05 -20.80
CA GLY A 368 -1.11 -28.28 -21.31
C GLY A 368 -0.73 -27.35 -22.47
N LYS A 369 -1.60 -26.38 -22.77
CA LYS A 369 -1.41 -25.33 -23.79
C LYS A 369 -1.26 -24.00 -23.09
N GLU A 370 -0.13 -23.35 -23.31
CA GLU A 370 0.23 -22.12 -22.60
C GLU A 370 -0.82 -21.01 -22.76
N ILE A 371 -1.34 -20.80 -23.97
CA ILE A 371 -2.39 -19.82 -24.27
C ILE A 371 -3.70 -20.02 -23.46
N LEU A 372 -4.00 -21.26 -23.05
CA LEU A 372 -5.18 -21.59 -22.24
C LEU A 372 -4.87 -21.57 -20.73
N ASP A 373 -3.65 -21.95 -20.36
CA ASP A 373 -3.20 -22.08 -18.98
C ASP A 373 -2.67 -20.78 -18.38
N CYS A 374 -2.64 -19.68 -19.16
CA CYS A 374 -2.22 -18.35 -18.71
C CYS A 374 -3.37 -17.33 -18.66
N SER A 375 -3.11 -16.20 -18.01
CA SER A 375 -3.95 -14.99 -18.02
C SER A 375 -3.14 -13.80 -18.53
N TYR A 376 -3.82 -12.79 -19.09
CA TYR A 376 -3.19 -11.66 -19.79
C TYR A 376 -3.65 -10.33 -19.21
N LEU A 377 -2.70 -9.44 -18.92
CA LEU A 377 -2.93 -8.07 -18.46
C LEU A 377 -2.30 -7.10 -19.45
N TYR A 378 -3.12 -6.20 -19.99
CA TYR A 378 -2.71 -5.14 -20.90
C TYR A 378 -2.92 -3.79 -20.22
N THR A 379 -1.82 -3.10 -19.90
CA THR A 379 -1.85 -1.79 -19.24
C THR A 379 -0.51 -1.06 -19.34
N PHE A 380 -0.53 0.25 -19.57
CA PHE A 380 0.67 1.10 -19.41
C PHE A 380 0.65 1.92 -18.11
N ASP A 381 -0.14 1.49 -17.11
CA ASP A 381 -0.16 2.10 -15.78
C ASP A 381 1.00 1.61 -14.90
N GLU A 382 1.93 2.51 -14.58
CA GLU A 382 3.10 2.24 -13.74
C GLU A 382 2.75 2.13 -12.23
N LYS A 383 1.64 2.75 -11.78
CA LYS A 383 1.29 2.85 -10.36
C LYS A 383 0.78 1.53 -9.78
N TYR A 384 0.22 0.67 -10.63
CA TYR A 384 -0.17 -0.69 -10.29
C TYR A 384 0.95 -1.46 -9.53
N LYS A 385 2.23 -1.22 -9.88
CA LYS A 385 3.40 -1.82 -9.22
C LYS A 385 3.43 -1.53 -7.72
N LEU A 386 3.22 -0.27 -7.33
CA LEU A 386 3.32 0.15 -5.93
C LEU A 386 2.29 -0.56 -5.05
N GLU A 387 1.16 -0.98 -5.61
CA GLU A 387 0.06 -1.58 -4.85
C GLU A 387 0.23 -3.08 -4.71
N VAL A 388 0.68 -3.77 -5.76
CA VAL A 388 1.11 -5.17 -5.67
C VAL A 388 2.25 -5.33 -4.65
N ILE A 389 3.19 -4.37 -4.60
CA ILE A 389 4.29 -4.33 -3.63
C ILE A 389 3.80 -3.98 -2.21
N LYS A 390 2.98 -2.92 -2.05
CA LYS A 390 2.48 -2.48 -0.73
C LYS A 390 1.61 -3.52 -0.04
N ALA A 391 0.83 -4.29 -0.79
CA ALA A 391 -0.02 -5.33 -0.22
C ALA A 391 0.78 -6.53 0.34
N GLY A 392 2.07 -6.65 0.01
CA GLY A 392 2.97 -7.64 0.60
C GLY A 392 3.69 -7.18 1.86
N ASN A 393 4.07 -5.89 1.91
CA ASN A 393 4.89 -5.30 2.98
C ASN A 393 4.06 -4.46 3.96
N GLY A 394 2.88 -4.98 4.34
CA GLY A 394 2.04 -4.36 5.36
C GLY A 394 2.68 -4.52 6.74
N PHE A 395 3.76 -3.79 7.02
CA PHE A 395 4.31 -3.74 8.37
C PHE A 395 3.24 -3.30 9.35
N GLU A 396 3.17 -4.02 10.44
CA GLU A 396 2.01 -4.02 11.29
C GLU A 396 2.15 -3.03 12.45
N THR A 397 1.19 -2.12 12.65
CA THR A 397 1.26 -1.07 13.68
C THR A 397 0.49 -1.39 14.98
N GLN A 398 1.16 -1.56 16.10
CA GLN A 398 0.54 -1.70 17.42
C GLN A 398 0.38 -0.34 18.11
N ARG A 399 -0.78 -0.09 18.71
CA ARG A 399 -0.99 1.07 19.59
C ARG A 399 -0.49 0.78 21.00
N VAL A 400 0.29 1.69 21.57
CA VAL A 400 0.86 1.59 22.92
C VAL A 400 0.46 2.80 23.77
N PHE A 401 0.48 2.67 25.11
CA PHE A 401 -0.01 3.70 26.05
C PHE A 401 1.05 4.10 27.07
N LEU A 402 1.16 5.41 27.34
CA LEU A 402 2.20 5.99 28.18
C LEU A 402 2.07 5.51 29.65
N LYS A 403 3.19 5.17 30.28
CA LYS A 403 3.26 4.86 31.73
C LYS A 403 2.92 6.10 32.57
N GLU A 404 2.45 5.92 33.80
CA GLU A 404 2.00 7.05 34.65
C GLU A 404 3.13 8.01 35.02
N GLU A 405 4.30 7.49 35.39
CA GLU A 405 5.43 8.29 35.87
C GLU A 405 6.04 9.22 34.78
N PRO A 406 6.30 8.76 33.53
CA PRO A 406 6.78 9.63 32.44
C PRO A 406 5.89 10.81 32.08
N LYS A 407 4.60 10.82 32.47
CA LYS A 407 3.68 11.95 32.21
C LYS A 407 4.16 13.27 32.84
N LYS A 408 5.04 13.20 33.84
CA LYS A 408 5.63 14.36 34.53
C LYS A 408 6.75 15.01 33.73
N ILE A 409 7.31 14.33 32.72
CA ILE A 409 8.40 14.86 31.89
C ILE A 409 7.85 16.00 31.03
N LYS A 410 8.46 17.18 31.17
CA LYS A 410 8.14 18.40 30.43
C LYS A 410 9.41 19.00 29.86
N LEU A 411 9.44 19.19 28.54
CA LEU A 411 10.56 19.81 27.85
C LEU A 411 10.07 21.02 27.05
N VAL A 412 10.99 21.67 26.34
CA VAL A 412 10.67 22.70 25.36
C VAL A 412 10.82 22.11 23.97
N LYS A 413 9.97 22.53 23.03
CA LYS A 413 10.18 22.33 21.58
C LYS A 413 10.14 23.68 20.86
N GLU A 414 10.73 23.74 19.69
CA GLU A 414 10.71 24.90 18.81
C GLU A 414 9.74 24.72 17.65
N LEU A 415 9.06 25.81 17.29
CA LEU A 415 8.13 25.89 16.17
C LEU A 415 8.66 26.87 15.14
N ARG A 416 8.33 26.59 13.87
CA ARG A 416 8.67 27.49 12.76
C ARG A 416 8.01 28.84 12.96
N ASN A 417 8.78 29.91 12.77
CA ASN A 417 8.26 31.26 12.70
C ASN A 417 7.90 31.59 11.24
N LEU A 418 6.62 31.44 10.89
CA LEU A 418 6.14 31.69 9.52
C LEU A 418 6.02 33.18 9.20
N ASP A 419 6.02 34.04 10.22
CA ASP A 419 5.74 35.48 10.10
C ASP A 419 6.94 36.27 9.52
N GLY A 420 8.14 35.67 9.51
CA GLY A 420 9.40 36.30 9.08
C GLY A 420 10.11 35.65 7.87
N SER A 421 9.46 34.75 7.13
CA SER A 421 10.09 34.01 6.03
C SER A 421 10.24 34.83 4.73
N TYR A 422 10.97 35.95 4.77
CA TYR A 422 11.37 36.65 3.56
C TYR A 422 12.53 35.92 2.88
N VAL A 423 12.18 35.06 1.94
CA VAL A 423 13.12 34.31 1.11
C VAL A 423 13.54 35.19 -0.07
N ASP A 424 14.80 35.62 -0.14
CA ASP A 424 15.32 36.42 -1.26
C ASP A 424 15.45 35.57 -2.53
N GLU A 425 14.50 35.80 -3.44
CA GLU A 425 14.36 35.07 -4.70
C GLU A 425 15.53 35.30 -5.66
N GLN A 426 16.16 36.47 -5.61
CA GLN A 426 17.32 36.75 -6.45
C GLN A 426 18.53 35.99 -5.94
N ALA A 427 18.76 36.01 -4.62
CA ALA A 427 19.85 35.28 -3.99
C ALA A 427 19.75 33.77 -4.25
N ILE A 428 18.56 33.18 -4.13
CA ILE A 428 18.38 31.74 -4.37
C ILE A 428 18.59 31.36 -5.83
N ARG A 429 18.00 32.13 -6.76
CA ARG A 429 18.19 31.84 -8.18
C ARG A 429 19.68 31.88 -8.56
N ASN A 430 20.41 32.86 -8.05
CA ASN A 430 21.85 33.00 -8.31
C ASN A 430 22.63 31.81 -7.73
N ARG A 431 22.33 31.40 -6.49
CA ARG A 431 22.96 30.25 -5.85
C ARG A 431 22.67 28.94 -6.60
N VAL A 432 21.42 28.70 -7.01
CA VAL A 432 21.06 27.51 -7.80
C VAL A 432 21.75 27.53 -9.17
N TYR A 433 21.83 28.69 -9.82
CA TYR A 433 22.53 28.84 -11.10
C TYR A 433 24.02 28.49 -10.99
N GLU A 434 24.72 29.00 -9.98
CA GLU A 434 26.14 28.68 -9.77
C GLU A 434 26.34 27.21 -9.39
N PHE A 435 25.47 26.64 -8.56
CA PHE A 435 25.51 25.20 -8.23
C PHE A 435 25.48 24.31 -9.47
N PHE A 436 24.53 24.54 -10.40
CA PHE A 436 24.45 23.74 -11.63
C PHE A 436 25.67 23.95 -12.53
N LYS A 437 26.26 25.17 -12.54
CA LYS A 437 27.50 25.44 -13.29
C LYS A 437 28.69 24.70 -12.71
N GLU A 438 28.87 24.73 -11.41
CA GLU A 438 29.99 24.06 -10.74
C GLU A 438 29.87 22.55 -10.87
N LYS A 439 28.69 21.99 -10.55
CA LYS A 439 28.44 20.55 -10.55
C LYS A 439 28.64 19.89 -11.91
N TYR A 440 28.13 20.52 -12.98
CA TYR A 440 28.17 19.95 -14.33
C TYR A 440 29.17 20.66 -15.25
N HIS A 441 30.03 21.52 -14.70
CA HIS A 441 31.01 22.31 -15.43
C HIS A 441 30.40 23.10 -16.60
N LEU A 442 29.19 23.64 -16.41
CA LEU A 442 28.45 24.35 -17.46
C LEU A 442 29.05 25.72 -17.71
N SER A 443 28.95 26.18 -18.95
CA SER A 443 29.44 27.48 -19.38
C SER A 443 28.29 28.40 -19.81
N ASN A 444 28.64 29.58 -20.31
CA ASN A 444 27.68 30.48 -20.93
C ASN A 444 27.29 30.06 -22.37
N ILE A 445 27.86 28.98 -22.91
CA ILE A 445 27.56 28.46 -24.25
C ILE A 445 26.51 27.35 -24.13
N LYS A 446 25.26 27.68 -24.49
CA LYS A 446 24.09 26.83 -24.23
C LYS A 446 24.08 25.54 -25.05
N ALA A 447 24.71 25.56 -26.23
CA ALA A 447 24.84 24.36 -27.08
C ALA A 447 25.77 23.33 -26.42
N ASP A 448 26.91 23.77 -25.89
CA ASP A 448 27.87 22.89 -25.19
C ASP A 448 27.25 22.31 -23.91
N ASN A 449 26.45 23.11 -23.20
CA ASN A 449 25.73 22.66 -22.01
C ASN A 449 24.76 21.50 -22.28
N VAL A 450 24.16 21.43 -23.49
CA VAL A 450 23.32 20.28 -23.87
C VAL A 450 24.16 19.00 -23.88
N ASN A 451 25.30 19.01 -24.58
CA ASN A 451 26.21 17.86 -24.65
C ASN A 451 26.74 17.45 -23.26
N LEU A 452 27.09 18.44 -22.41
CA LEU A 452 27.57 18.17 -21.04
C LEU A 452 26.51 17.49 -20.18
N LEU A 453 25.25 17.94 -20.27
CA LEU A 453 24.15 17.34 -19.54
C LEU A 453 23.76 15.96 -20.12
N GLU A 454 23.78 15.77 -21.44
CA GLU A 454 23.58 14.46 -22.08
C GLU A 454 24.64 13.45 -21.63
N ASN A 455 25.90 13.86 -21.54
CA ASN A 455 26.98 13.02 -20.99
C ASN A 455 26.75 12.67 -19.50
N ASN A 456 25.95 13.46 -18.80
CA ASN A 456 25.48 13.19 -17.44
C ASN A 456 24.09 12.51 -17.42
N SER A 457 23.70 11.85 -18.52
CA SER A 457 22.46 11.08 -18.68
C SER A 457 21.16 11.89 -18.66
N PHE A 458 21.20 13.21 -18.82
CA PHE A 458 19.98 14.00 -19.02
C PHE A 458 19.36 13.69 -20.38
N VAL A 459 18.04 13.54 -20.41
CA VAL A 459 17.26 13.24 -21.61
C VAL A 459 16.71 14.53 -22.22
N PHE A 460 17.01 14.76 -23.50
CA PHE A 460 16.52 15.88 -24.31
C PHE A 460 15.54 15.40 -25.40
N GLY A 461 14.80 16.35 -25.99
CA GLY A 461 13.85 16.10 -27.08
C GLY A 461 12.44 16.63 -26.77
N THR A 462 11.46 16.22 -27.55
CA THR A 462 10.04 16.64 -27.41
C THR A 462 9.12 15.55 -26.86
N ALA A 463 9.64 14.35 -26.63
CA ALA A 463 8.86 13.21 -26.17
C ALA A 463 9.21 12.81 -24.73
N LEU A 464 8.21 12.28 -24.02
CA LEU A 464 8.34 11.68 -22.71
C LEU A 464 8.77 10.23 -22.85
N SER A 465 9.81 9.84 -22.11
CA SER A 465 10.22 8.43 -21.99
C SER A 465 9.51 7.80 -20.79
N ARG A 466 8.69 6.78 -21.04
CA ARG A 466 7.99 6.01 -20.01
C ARG A 466 8.43 4.56 -20.03
N LYS A 467 8.33 3.89 -18.88
CA LYS A 467 8.64 2.46 -18.76
C LYS A 467 7.40 1.73 -18.32
N TYR A 468 7.00 0.70 -19.04
CA TYR A 468 5.90 -0.17 -18.62
C TYR A 468 6.39 -1.59 -18.42
N LEU A 469 5.71 -2.31 -17.53
CA LEU A 469 6.05 -3.67 -17.18
C LEU A 469 5.70 -4.60 -18.35
N THR A 470 6.61 -5.50 -18.69
CA THR A 470 6.39 -6.58 -19.65
C THR A 470 6.83 -7.90 -19.05
N GLY A 471 6.38 -9.01 -19.63
CA GLY A 471 6.93 -10.33 -19.32
C GLY A 471 5.93 -11.30 -18.68
N LYS A 472 6.49 -12.41 -18.21
CA LYS A 472 5.79 -13.62 -17.78
C LYS A 472 6.08 -13.88 -16.31
N TYR A 473 5.04 -14.00 -15.49
CA TYR A 473 5.14 -14.13 -14.04
C TYR A 473 4.31 -15.33 -13.56
N ALA A 474 4.86 -16.21 -12.73
CA ALA A 474 4.15 -17.35 -12.17
C ALA A 474 3.32 -16.97 -10.93
N THR A 475 3.89 -16.12 -10.07
CA THR A 475 3.26 -15.70 -8.82
C THR A 475 3.04 -14.19 -8.79
N LEU A 476 2.10 -13.73 -7.96
CA LEU A 476 1.94 -12.29 -7.72
C LEU A 476 3.17 -11.69 -7.00
N MET A 477 3.98 -12.53 -6.33
CA MET A 477 5.21 -12.10 -5.67
C MET A 477 6.34 -11.82 -6.66
N GLU A 478 6.47 -12.57 -7.75
CA GLU A 478 7.49 -12.32 -8.79
C GLU A 478 7.30 -10.95 -9.47
N VAL A 479 6.05 -10.46 -9.57
CA VAL A 479 5.75 -9.10 -10.07
C VAL A 479 6.33 -8.00 -9.13
N ARG A 480 6.66 -8.35 -7.87
CA ARG A 480 7.14 -7.41 -6.84
C ARG A 480 8.66 -7.19 -6.88
N GLU A 481 9.43 -8.19 -7.30
CA GLU A 481 10.90 -8.20 -7.18
C GLU A 481 11.61 -7.51 -8.35
N GLU A 482 12.91 -7.23 -8.20
CA GLU A 482 13.78 -6.58 -9.20
C GLU A 482 13.96 -7.38 -10.50
N VAL A 483 13.30 -8.54 -10.64
CA VAL A 483 13.28 -9.42 -11.83
C VAL A 483 12.28 -8.95 -12.90
N ALA A 484 11.49 -7.90 -12.61
CA ALA A 484 10.54 -7.30 -13.54
C ALA A 484 11.19 -6.81 -14.85
N ASN A 485 10.73 -7.32 -15.99
CA ASN A 485 11.15 -6.83 -17.31
C ASN A 485 10.40 -5.54 -17.67
N TYR A 486 11.12 -4.58 -18.26
CA TYR A 486 10.57 -3.28 -18.64
C TYR A 486 10.80 -3.01 -20.12
N SER A 487 9.75 -2.54 -20.79
CA SER A 487 9.85 -1.95 -22.13
C SER A 487 9.65 -0.44 -22.07
N ALA A 488 10.23 0.27 -23.03
CA ALA A 488 10.12 1.73 -23.13
C ALA A 488 8.96 2.13 -24.05
N MET A 489 8.30 3.24 -23.73
CA MET A 489 7.32 3.93 -24.56
C MET A 489 7.71 5.39 -24.70
N SER A 490 7.53 5.93 -25.90
CA SER A 490 7.72 7.35 -26.19
C SER A 490 6.36 8.02 -26.42
N ILE A 491 6.12 9.13 -25.73
CA ILE A 491 4.88 9.93 -25.86
C ILE A 491 5.21 11.37 -26.21
N GLU A 492 4.71 11.87 -27.34
CA GLU A 492 4.92 13.28 -27.72
C GLU A 492 4.27 14.26 -26.72
N VAL A 493 5.02 15.30 -26.35
CA VAL A 493 4.52 16.30 -25.40
C VAL A 493 3.41 17.14 -26.03
N ASN A 494 2.22 17.03 -25.45
CA ASN A 494 1.14 18.00 -25.54
C ASN A 494 1.14 18.93 -24.31
N THR A 495 1.37 20.23 -24.51
CA THR A 495 1.48 21.23 -23.43
C THR A 495 0.17 21.54 -22.72
N HIS A 496 -0.98 21.13 -23.25
CA HIS A 496 -2.29 21.25 -22.61
C HIS A 496 -2.56 20.08 -21.66
N THR A 497 -2.37 18.84 -22.13
CA THR A 497 -2.67 17.64 -21.32
C THR A 497 -1.58 17.33 -20.30
N HIS A 498 -0.31 17.56 -20.63
CA HIS A 498 0.82 17.30 -19.72
C HIS A 498 1.12 18.47 -18.77
N GLY A 499 0.27 19.51 -18.73
CA GLY A 499 0.42 20.62 -17.79
C GLY A 499 0.35 20.17 -16.32
N ILE A 500 -0.57 19.25 -16.02
CA ILE A 500 -0.74 18.65 -14.69
C ILE A 500 0.48 17.79 -14.33
N GLU A 501 1.00 17.02 -15.28
CA GLU A 501 2.16 16.16 -15.06
C GLU A 501 3.44 16.98 -14.83
N LEU A 502 3.65 18.05 -15.59
CA LEU A 502 4.70 19.03 -15.31
C LEU A 502 4.55 19.61 -13.90
N GLN A 503 3.33 20.00 -13.53
CA GLN A 503 3.05 20.53 -12.20
C GLN A 503 3.39 19.51 -11.10
N HIS A 504 2.97 18.25 -11.24
CA HIS A 504 3.30 17.19 -10.30
C HIS A 504 4.81 16.96 -10.16
N ASN A 505 5.57 16.98 -11.26
CA ASN A 505 7.03 16.83 -11.22
C ASN A 505 7.72 18.03 -10.57
N VAL A 506 7.25 19.25 -10.86
CA VAL A 506 7.74 20.46 -10.18
C VAL A 506 7.37 20.45 -8.69
N ASP A 507 6.19 19.95 -8.32
CA ASP A 507 5.77 19.77 -6.93
C ASP A 507 6.60 18.69 -6.21
N ALA A 508 7.02 17.64 -6.91
CA ALA A 508 7.93 16.63 -6.37
C ALA A 508 9.29 17.26 -6.03
N ILE A 509 9.83 18.11 -6.91
CA ILE A 509 11.06 18.87 -6.66
C ILE A 509 10.84 19.85 -5.50
N LYS A 510 9.75 20.63 -5.51
CA LYS A 510 9.36 21.61 -4.49
C LYS A 510 9.39 21.04 -3.07
N LYS A 511 8.93 19.81 -2.83
CA LYS A 511 8.97 19.17 -1.50
C LYS A 511 10.37 19.17 -0.89
N HIS A 512 11.39 19.03 -1.74
CA HIS A 512 12.79 18.97 -1.33
C HIS A 512 13.47 20.32 -1.33
N VAL A 513 13.07 21.24 -2.22
CA VAL A 513 13.60 22.63 -2.26
C VAL A 513 13.02 23.48 -1.13
N GLY A 514 11.79 23.17 -0.69
CA GLY A 514 11.07 23.95 0.31
C GLY A 514 10.50 25.29 -0.20
N LEU A 515 10.64 25.63 -1.48
CA LEU A 515 10.03 26.83 -2.06
C LEU A 515 8.53 26.64 -2.33
N ALA A 516 7.81 27.74 -2.58
CA ALA A 516 6.44 27.66 -3.11
C ALA A 516 6.48 27.22 -4.59
N TYR A 517 5.42 26.57 -5.08
CA TYR A 517 5.35 26.04 -6.45
C TYR A 517 5.73 27.10 -7.51
N ASN A 518 5.12 28.30 -7.41
CA ASN A 518 5.38 29.40 -8.34
C ASN A 518 6.87 29.78 -8.37
N LYS A 519 7.53 29.78 -7.20
CA LYS A 519 8.95 30.14 -7.08
C LYS A 519 9.85 29.06 -7.70
N THR A 520 9.60 27.79 -7.38
CA THR A 520 10.34 26.66 -7.99
C THR A 520 10.18 26.67 -9.52
N SER A 521 8.95 26.89 -10.00
CA SER A 521 8.66 26.97 -11.44
C SER A 521 9.39 28.13 -12.10
N GLN A 522 9.45 29.31 -11.47
CA GLN A 522 10.17 30.47 -11.99
C GLN A 522 11.68 30.24 -12.06
N VAL A 523 12.28 29.59 -11.05
CA VAL A 523 13.71 29.24 -11.08
C VAL A 523 13.99 28.31 -12.26
N LEU A 524 13.26 27.19 -12.37
CA LEU A 524 13.44 26.21 -13.45
C LEU A 524 13.25 26.84 -14.85
N LYS A 525 12.21 27.67 -15.03
CA LYS A 525 12.00 28.39 -16.30
C LYS A 525 13.12 29.39 -16.58
N THR A 526 13.63 30.08 -15.55
CA THR A 526 14.75 31.02 -15.75
C THR A 526 16.02 30.29 -16.14
N LEU A 527 16.29 29.11 -15.61
CA LEU A 527 17.46 28.30 -15.96
C LEU A 527 17.35 27.70 -17.37
N PHE A 528 16.17 27.21 -17.79
CA PHE A 528 16.07 26.31 -18.94
C PHE A 528 15.14 26.75 -20.08
N LEU A 529 14.10 27.56 -19.82
CA LEU A 529 13.10 27.94 -20.82
C LEU A 529 13.56 29.16 -21.64
N LYS A 530 13.54 29.05 -22.97
CA LYS A 530 13.87 30.14 -23.88
C LYS A 530 12.91 31.33 -23.71
N GLY A 531 13.47 32.53 -23.61
CA GLY A 531 12.71 33.79 -23.57
C GLY A 531 12.02 34.11 -22.23
N PHE A 532 12.26 33.33 -21.17
CA PHE A 532 11.71 33.58 -19.83
C PHE A 532 12.79 34.05 -18.84
N GLY A 533 12.53 35.10 -18.06
CA GLY A 533 13.47 35.59 -17.04
C GLY A 533 14.73 36.27 -17.62
N ASN A 534 15.76 36.45 -16.80
CA ASN A 534 17.00 37.14 -17.19
C ASN A 534 17.99 36.18 -17.89
N ASN A 535 18.48 36.58 -19.07
CA ASN A 535 19.40 35.78 -19.90
C ASN A 535 20.76 35.48 -19.24
N ASN A 536 21.19 36.26 -18.26
CA ASN A 536 22.46 36.03 -17.54
C ASN A 536 22.42 34.75 -16.70
N TYR A 537 21.24 34.28 -16.31
CA TYR A 537 21.05 33.08 -15.48
C TYR A 537 20.52 31.89 -16.29
N LYS A 538 20.84 31.86 -17.60
CA LYS A 538 20.34 30.86 -18.54
C LYS A 538 21.38 29.76 -18.77
N LEU A 539 21.03 28.52 -18.44
CA LEU A 539 21.84 27.33 -18.69
C LEU A 539 21.48 26.66 -20.02
N LEU A 540 20.20 26.65 -20.38
CA LEU A 540 19.67 26.08 -21.63
C LEU A 540 18.64 27.01 -22.28
N ASN A 541 18.38 26.82 -23.59
CA ASN A 541 17.40 27.59 -24.36
C ASN A 541 16.31 26.70 -24.97
N LEU A 542 15.64 25.92 -24.13
CA LEU A 542 14.61 24.97 -24.57
C LEU A 542 13.34 25.69 -25.04
N THR A 543 12.72 25.22 -26.12
CA THR A 543 11.34 25.58 -26.49
C THR A 543 10.36 25.08 -25.42
N LEU A 544 9.09 25.50 -25.49
CA LEU A 544 8.10 25.10 -24.47
C LEU A 544 7.90 23.58 -24.42
N ARG A 545 7.87 22.88 -25.57
CA ARG A 545 7.71 21.42 -25.60
C ARG A 545 8.94 20.69 -25.07
N GLU A 546 10.13 21.15 -25.47
CA GLU A 546 11.39 20.59 -24.96
C GLU A 546 11.55 20.83 -23.46
N TYR A 547 11.12 21.99 -22.94
CA TYR A 547 11.13 22.28 -21.51
C TYR A 547 10.23 21.30 -20.74
N TYR A 548 9.02 21.02 -21.23
CA TYR A 548 8.13 20.04 -20.61
C TYR A 548 8.78 18.65 -20.59
N ALA A 549 9.31 18.19 -21.73
CA ALA A 549 9.97 16.90 -21.83
C ALA A 549 11.19 16.81 -20.90
N PHE A 550 12.02 17.86 -20.88
CA PHE A 550 13.22 17.92 -20.06
C PHE A 550 12.90 17.88 -18.57
N ILE A 551 11.94 18.66 -18.08
CA ILE A 551 11.59 18.65 -16.65
C ILE A 551 10.98 17.31 -16.23
N ILE A 552 10.12 16.71 -17.07
CA ILE A 552 9.43 15.46 -16.73
C ILE A 552 10.40 14.26 -16.80
N ASN A 553 11.15 14.10 -17.88
CA ASN A 553 12.08 12.99 -18.05
C ASN A 553 13.24 13.01 -17.05
N ASN A 554 13.66 14.21 -16.62
CA ASN A 554 14.80 14.39 -15.71
C ASN A 554 14.39 14.74 -14.28
N ALA A 555 13.12 14.53 -13.91
CA ALA A 555 12.58 14.95 -12.62
C ALA A 555 13.36 14.37 -11.42
N GLU A 556 13.77 13.09 -11.48
CA GLU A 556 14.54 12.46 -10.40
C GLU A 556 15.99 12.98 -10.31
N PHE A 557 16.65 13.28 -11.44
CA PHE A 557 17.98 13.91 -11.45
C PHE A 557 17.91 15.32 -10.86
N LEU A 558 16.99 16.15 -11.35
CA LEU A 558 16.77 17.49 -10.83
C LEU A 558 16.45 17.46 -9.34
N LYS A 559 15.60 16.54 -8.89
CA LYS A 559 15.28 16.35 -7.48
C LYS A 559 16.52 16.05 -6.64
N ARG A 560 17.41 15.15 -7.08
CA ARG A 560 18.68 14.86 -6.39
C ARG A 560 19.57 16.10 -6.31
N ASP A 561 19.69 16.84 -7.40
CA ASP A 561 20.46 18.09 -7.48
C ASP A 561 19.97 19.14 -6.48
N PHE A 562 18.64 19.33 -6.41
CA PHE A 562 18.05 20.26 -5.46
C PHE A 562 18.16 19.80 -4.00
N ILE A 563 18.19 18.49 -3.74
CA ILE A 563 18.44 17.93 -2.40
C ILE A 563 19.88 18.25 -1.97
N GLU A 564 20.86 17.98 -2.83
CA GLU A 564 22.27 18.26 -2.58
C GLU A 564 22.51 19.75 -2.33
N PHE A 565 22.02 20.62 -3.22
CA PHE A 565 22.13 22.07 -3.07
C PHE A 565 21.53 22.57 -1.74
N SER A 566 20.43 21.96 -1.28
CA SER A 566 19.80 22.35 -0.02
C SER A 566 20.68 22.07 1.20
N GLY A 567 21.56 21.07 1.12
CA GLY A 567 22.41 20.57 2.22
C GLY A 567 23.68 21.38 2.45
N GLN A 568 24.16 22.09 1.43
CA GLN A 568 25.35 22.93 1.55
C GLN A 568 25.17 23.98 2.67
N ARG A 569 26.21 24.19 3.49
CA ARG A 569 26.19 25.09 4.65
C ARG A 569 26.45 26.55 4.26
N GLN A 570 25.84 27.49 4.98
CA GLN A 570 26.20 28.91 4.95
C GLN A 570 26.21 29.52 6.37
N ASP A 571 27.27 30.25 6.72
CA ASP A 571 27.49 30.80 8.07
C ASP A 571 26.58 32.00 8.46
N GLN A 572 25.55 32.33 7.67
CA GLN A 572 24.77 33.59 7.83
C GLN A 572 23.34 33.47 8.38
N LEU A 573 22.85 32.27 8.75
CA LEU A 573 21.45 32.08 9.15
C LEU A 573 21.25 31.96 10.66
N MET A 574 21.39 33.07 11.39
CA MET A 574 20.96 33.14 12.80
C MET A 574 20.31 34.50 13.15
N PHE A 575 19.13 34.83 12.61
CA PHE A 575 18.36 36.00 13.10
C PHE A 575 16.83 35.89 12.91
N LEU A 576 16.23 34.71 13.12
CA LEU A 576 14.78 34.64 13.35
C LEU A 576 14.54 34.04 14.72
N GLU A 577 13.89 34.78 15.62
CA GLU A 577 13.48 34.27 16.92
C GLU A 577 12.49 33.11 16.71
N ASN A 578 12.88 31.92 17.17
CA ASN A 578 12.04 30.73 17.15
C ASN A 578 10.92 30.87 18.18
N LYS A 579 9.69 30.47 17.81
CA LYS A 579 8.60 30.33 18.78
C LYS A 579 8.83 29.03 19.56
N THR A 580 8.65 29.05 20.88
CA THR A 580 8.83 27.88 21.74
C THR A 580 7.50 27.44 22.38
N GLU A 581 7.31 26.15 22.61
CA GLU A 581 6.14 25.57 23.29
C GLU A 581 6.57 24.49 24.29
N GLU A 582 5.75 24.25 25.33
CA GLU A 582 5.92 23.10 26.23
C GLU A 582 5.69 21.79 25.46
N PHE A 583 6.63 20.85 25.54
CA PHE A 583 6.53 19.49 25.02
C PHE A 583 6.26 18.50 26.15
N LYS A 584 5.37 17.54 25.87
CA LYS A 584 5.11 16.36 26.70
C LYS A 584 5.12 15.13 25.81
N ILE A 585 5.53 14.00 26.38
CA ILE A 585 5.46 12.71 25.69
C ILE A 585 3.99 12.40 25.35
N PRO A 586 3.66 12.02 24.10
CA PRO A 586 2.31 11.64 23.71
C PRO A 586 1.75 10.53 24.60
N LEU A 587 0.46 10.65 24.96
CA LEU A 587 -0.21 9.68 25.85
C LEU A 587 -0.31 8.28 25.24
N GLU A 588 -0.24 8.20 23.92
CA GLU A 588 -0.31 6.97 23.13
C GLU A 588 0.43 7.14 21.81
N GLU A 589 0.89 6.04 21.24
CA GLU A 589 1.62 6.04 19.98
C GLU A 589 1.38 4.76 19.18
N HIS A 590 1.69 4.76 17.88
CA HIS A 590 1.61 3.56 17.02
C HIS A 590 3.00 3.15 16.54
N TYR A 591 3.46 1.95 16.90
CA TYR A 591 4.74 1.40 16.45
C TYR A 591 4.56 0.23 15.51
N ARG A 592 5.37 0.19 14.45
CA ARG A 592 5.49 -1.00 13.61
C ARG A 592 6.18 -2.13 14.39
N TYR A 593 5.80 -3.37 14.13
CA TYR A 593 6.41 -4.54 14.76
C TYR A 593 6.41 -5.78 13.85
N VAL A 594 7.29 -6.75 14.15
CA VAL A 594 7.40 -8.01 13.40
C VAL A 594 6.44 -9.00 14.04
N PRO A 595 5.42 -9.48 13.31
CA PRO A 595 4.52 -10.48 13.84
C PRO A 595 5.23 -11.84 13.99
N PHE A 596 4.75 -12.67 14.92
CA PHE A 596 5.17 -14.07 15.12
C PHE A 596 6.63 -14.30 15.59
N GLU A 597 7.28 -13.30 16.19
CA GLU A 597 8.53 -13.57 16.88
C GLU A 597 8.32 -14.58 18.03
N ARG A 598 9.09 -15.67 17.99
CA ARG A 598 9.03 -16.75 18.99
C ARG A 598 9.45 -16.27 20.39
N TYR A 599 10.25 -15.21 20.46
CA TYR A 599 10.84 -14.68 21.69
C TYR A 599 10.68 -13.17 21.77
N VAL A 600 9.52 -12.72 22.28
CA VAL A 600 9.25 -11.30 22.50
C VAL A 600 9.54 -10.95 23.96
N LYS A 601 10.35 -9.92 24.20
CA LYS A 601 10.63 -9.38 25.54
C LYS A 601 10.20 -7.91 25.61
N GLU A 602 9.44 -7.55 26.64
CA GLU A 602 9.11 -6.15 26.94
C GLU A 602 10.38 -5.37 27.35
N LEU A 603 10.49 -4.13 26.87
CA LEU A 603 11.59 -3.22 27.20
C LEU A 603 11.11 -2.29 28.33
N GLU A 604 11.57 -2.57 29.56
CA GLU A 604 11.07 -1.90 30.76
C GLU A 604 11.47 -0.43 30.82
N SER A 605 12.64 -0.09 30.26
CA SER A 605 13.14 1.28 30.15
C SER A 605 12.27 2.15 29.23
N ASN A 606 11.48 1.58 28.31
CA ASN A 606 10.64 2.36 27.42
C ASN A 606 9.49 3.03 28.19
N VAL A 607 9.12 4.26 27.81
CA VAL A 607 8.02 5.01 28.44
C VAL A 607 6.63 4.42 28.20
N TYR A 608 6.45 3.61 27.16
CA TYR A 608 5.17 3.00 26.80
C TYR A 608 5.01 1.59 27.36
N LYS A 609 3.78 1.23 27.75
CA LYS A 609 3.41 -0.14 28.15
C LYS A 609 3.29 -1.03 26.91
N GLY A 610 3.84 -2.23 26.98
CA GLY A 610 3.79 -3.22 25.90
C GLY A 610 4.77 -2.98 24.74
N TYR A 611 5.67 -2.01 24.86
CA TYR A 611 6.76 -1.78 23.89
C TYR A 611 7.84 -2.86 24.08
N ASN A 612 8.19 -3.59 23.01
CA ASN A 612 8.94 -4.84 23.12
C ASN A 612 9.89 -5.08 21.94
N THR A 613 10.68 -6.17 22.01
CA THR A 613 11.72 -6.49 21.00
C THR A 613 11.22 -6.60 19.56
N SER A 614 9.96 -6.97 19.34
CA SER A 614 9.40 -7.05 17.98
C SER A 614 9.25 -5.68 17.30
N MET A 615 9.30 -4.58 18.07
CA MET A 615 9.22 -3.20 17.56
C MET A 615 10.59 -2.60 17.21
N ILE A 616 11.69 -3.31 17.53
CA ILE A 616 13.07 -2.86 17.34
C ILE A 616 13.89 -3.85 16.49
N THR A 617 13.28 -4.41 15.46
CA THR A 617 13.94 -5.26 14.46
C THR A 617 14.62 -4.43 13.38
N ASP A 618 15.48 -5.06 12.56
CA ASP A 618 16.12 -4.43 11.39
C ASP A 618 15.11 -3.86 10.40
N ASP A 619 13.90 -4.43 10.33
CA ASP A 619 12.84 -3.93 9.46
C ASP A 619 12.34 -2.52 9.86
N PHE A 620 12.53 -2.10 11.12
CA PHE A 620 11.97 -0.84 11.65
C PHE A 620 12.97 0.12 12.27
N ARG A 621 14.14 -0.37 12.61
CA ARG A 621 15.19 0.37 13.31
C ARG A 621 16.52 0.06 12.66
N SER A 622 17.28 1.11 12.41
CA SER A 622 18.69 1.01 12.02
C SER A 622 19.50 0.25 13.06
N THR A 623 20.68 -0.24 12.68
CA THR A 623 21.58 -0.94 13.60
C THR A 623 21.91 -0.09 14.83
N SER A 624 22.30 1.17 14.62
CA SER A 624 22.52 2.14 15.70
C SER A 624 21.33 2.31 16.65
N GLU A 625 20.10 2.47 16.14
CA GLU A 625 18.89 2.57 16.96
C GLU A 625 18.66 1.31 17.82
N ARG A 626 18.81 0.12 17.21
CA ARG A 626 18.63 -1.16 17.92
C ARG A 626 19.67 -1.37 19.01
N LEU A 627 20.93 -1.06 18.71
CA LEU A 627 22.01 -1.14 19.68
C LEU A 627 21.77 -0.14 20.83
N PHE A 628 21.34 1.08 20.51
CA PHE A 628 21.07 2.12 21.51
C PHE A 628 19.90 1.75 22.43
N GLU A 629 18.77 1.28 21.90
CA GLU A 629 17.64 0.84 22.74
C GLU A 629 18.03 -0.36 23.63
N LYS A 630 18.83 -1.30 23.10
CA LYS A 630 19.36 -2.44 23.88
C LYS A 630 20.37 -2.00 24.95
N TYR A 631 21.19 -0.99 24.67
CA TYR A 631 22.13 -0.40 25.63
C TYR A 631 21.36 0.24 26.79
N CYS A 632 20.39 1.08 26.49
CA CYS A 632 19.56 1.75 27.49
C CYS A 632 18.78 0.77 28.38
N GLU A 633 18.25 -0.31 27.83
CA GLU A 633 17.55 -1.35 28.60
C GLU A 633 18.48 -2.07 29.59
N LYS A 634 19.78 -2.20 29.27
CA LYS A 634 20.78 -2.83 30.14
C LYS A 634 21.40 -1.86 31.14
N ASN A 635 21.46 -0.57 30.81
CA ASN A 635 22.10 0.45 31.64
C ASN A 635 21.22 0.79 32.85
N LYS A 636 21.74 0.53 34.05
CA LYS A 636 21.03 0.76 35.31
C LYS A 636 20.82 2.24 35.64
N ASN A 637 21.55 3.17 35.02
CA ASN A 637 21.39 4.61 35.22
C ASN A 637 20.21 5.17 34.43
N VAL A 638 19.80 4.50 33.35
CA VAL A 638 18.65 4.90 32.54
C VAL A 638 17.36 4.60 33.29
N LYS A 639 16.49 5.61 33.40
CA LYS A 639 15.17 5.50 34.02
C LYS A 639 14.10 5.34 32.95
N TYR A 640 14.12 6.19 31.92
CA TYR A 640 13.16 6.16 30.83
C TYR A 640 13.80 6.46 29.47
N VAL A 641 13.31 5.79 28.43
CA VAL A 641 13.64 6.03 27.03
C VAL A 641 12.35 6.23 26.25
N TYR A 642 12.30 7.30 25.45
CA TYR A 642 11.22 7.57 24.53
C TYR A 642 11.79 7.75 23.12
N LYS A 643 11.37 6.89 22.18
CA LYS A 643 11.60 7.09 20.75
C LYS A 643 10.62 8.16 20.26
N ASN A 644 11.14 9.34 20.00
CA ASN A 644 10.41 10.48 19.47
C ASN A 644 9.96 10.20 18.02
N GLY A 645 8.86 10.84 17.61
CA GLY A 645 8.35 10.72 16.25
C GLY A 645 9.05 11.65 15.28
N ASP A 646 9.09 11.25 14.01
CA ASP A 646 9.88 11.93 12.98
C ASP A 646 9.19 13.16 12.36
N SER A 647 7.88 13.33 12.60
CA SER A 647 7.12 14.50 12.13
C SER A 647 5.77 14.63 12.84
N GLY A 648 5.35 15.85 13.15
CA GLY A 648 4.07 16.12 13.83
C GLY A 648 4.19 17.23 14.87
N GLN A 649 3.06 17.83 15.23
CA GLN A 649 3.06 18.89 16.25
C GLN A 649 3.22 18.33 17.66
N GLN A 650 2.84 17.06 17.90
CA GLN A 650 2.97 16.43 19.22
C GLN A 650 4.41 16.05 19.61
N TYR A 651 5.36 16.07 18.68
CA TYR A 651 6.75 15.61 18.89
C TYR A 651 7.71 16.75 19.25
N LEU A 652 8.81 16.40 19.92
CA LEU A 652 9.87 17.36 20.21
C LEU A 652 10.58 17.71 18.91
N SER A 653 10.61 19.00 18.60
CA SER A 653 11.25 19.51 17.39
C SER A 653 12.17 20.67 17.70
N ILE A 654 13.19 20.81 16.86
CA ILE A 654 14.23 21.82 16.89
C ILE A 654 14.24 22.49 15.51
N VAL A 655 14.33 23.81 15.46
CA VAL A 655 14.33 24.55 14.20
C VAL A 655 15.76 24.67 13.67
N TYR A 656 15.97 24.36 12.39
CA TYR A 656 17.23 24.61 11.69
C TYR A 656 17.00 25.32 10.35
N GLY A 657 18.00 26.10 9.90
CA GLY A 657 17.99 26.77 8.61
C GLY A 657 18.55 25.89 7.48
N THR A 658 18.19 26.20 6.24
CA THR A 658 18.75 25.56 5.03
C THR A 658 19.26 26.63 4.08
N ASN A 659 20.02 26.25 3.05
CA ASN A 659 20.52 27.14 2.00
C ASN A 659 19.45 27.90 1.19
N PHE A 660 18.16 27.61 1.43
CA PHE A 660 17.02 28.33 0.87
C PHE A 660 16.43 29.38 1.83
N ASP A 661 17.16 29.76 2.88
CA ASP A 661 16.70 30.66 3.96
C ASP A 661 15.38 30.18 4.59
N LYS A 662 15.18 28.86 4.58
CA LYS A 662 13.95 28.22 5.06
C LYS A 662 14.20 27.47 6.36
N GLN A 663 13.35 27.76 7.34
CA GLN A 663 13.26 26.99 8.58
C GLN A 663 12.65 25.60 8.32
N ARG A 664 13.36 24.58 8.79
CA ARG A 664 12.89 23.19 8.86
C ARG A 664 12.82 22.75 10.33
N LEU A 665 12.18 21.61 10.55
CA LEU A 665 12.12 20.99 11.87
C LEU A 665 12.99 19.74 11.82
N PHE A 666 13.82 19.60 12.84
CA PHE A 666 14.62 18.45 13.18
C PHE A 666 13.99 17.80 14.41
N TYR A 667 13.86 16.48 14.41
CA TYR A 667 13.26 15.70 15.48
C TYR A 667 14.31 14.71 15.98
N PRO A 668 14.96 14.97 17.12
CA PRO A 668 15.92 14.02 17.69
C PRO A 668 15.24 12.67 17.95
N ASP A 669 15.92 11.58 17.62
CA ASP A 669 15.37 10.22 17.74
C ASP A 669 14.90 9.85 19.14
N TYR A 670 15.67 10.18 20.17
CA TYR A 670 15.41 9.72 21.53
C TYR A 670 15.45 10.84 22.56
N ILE A 671 14.57 10.70 23.55
CA ILE A 671 14.61 11.42 24.82
C ILE A 671 14.90 10.40 25.90
N VAL A 672 15.99 10.58 26.63
CA VAL A 672 16.40 9.71 27.73
C VAL A 672 16.41 10.49 29.03
N GLN A 673 15.75 9.94 30.05
CA GLN A 673 15.84 10.43 31.42
C GLN A 673 16.66 9.46 32.26
N LEU A 674 17.69 9.98 32.94
CA LEU A 674 18.49 9.23 33.90
C LEU A 674 17.84 9.24 35.30
N LYS A 675 18.34 8.41 36.21
CA LYS A 675 17.83 8.30 37.59
C LYS A 675 18.02 9.57 38.44
N ASP A 676 18.98 10.41 38.09
CA ASP A 676 19.21 11.73 38.69
C ASP A 676 18.34 12.85 38.05
N ASP A 677 17.37 12.44 37.21
CA ASP A 677 16.48 13.28 36.41
C ASP A 677 17.16 14.11 35.30
N THR A 678 18.46 13.87 35.01
CA THR A 678 19.15 14.46 33.85
C THR A 678 18.49 14.01 32.55
N ILE A 679 18.32 14.95 31.61
CA ILE A 679 17.72 14.71 30.29
C ILE A 679 18.79 14.74 29.20
N TRP A 680 18.84 13.67 28.42
CA TRP A 680 19.61 13.55 27.19
C TRP A 680 18.68 13.53 25.99
N LEU A 681 19.03 14.31 24.98
CA LEU A 681 18.45 14.25 23.65
C LEU A 681 19.45 13.55 22.74
N ILE A 682 19.04 12.47 22.08
CA ILE A 682 19.94 11.66 21.25
C ILE A 682 19.40 11.58 19.85
N GLU A 683 20.29 11.72 18.88
CA GLU A 683 20.05 11.46 17.47
C GLU A 683 20.95 10.32 17.02
N THR A 684 20.38 9.27 16.45
CA THR A 684 21.15 8.15 15.92
C THR A 684 21.40 8.33 14.43
N LYS A 685 22.58 7.91 13.96
CA LYS A 685 22.97 8.01 12.55
C LYS A 685 23.62 6.73 12.08
N GLY A 686 23.61 6.51 10.76
CA GLY A 686 24.28 5.35 10.14
C GLY A 686 25.74 5.29 10.59
N GLY A 687 26.18 4.12 11.02
CA GLY A 687 27.52 3.87 11.52
C GLY A 687 28.62 3.95 10.47
N GLU A 688 29.72 3.25 10.74
CA GLU A 688 30.81 3.01 9.80
C GLU A 688 30.94 1.50 9.56
N LYS A 689 30.93 1.09 8.29
CA LYS A 689 31.15 -0.31 7.89
C LYS A 689 32.25 -0.40 6.85
N GLN A 690 33.30 -1.17 7.15
CA GLN A 690 34.47 -1.32 6.27
C GLN A 690 35.14 0.03 5.87
N GLY A 691 35.15 1.02 6.75
CA GLY A 691 35.74 2.34 6.49
C GLY A 691 34.88 3.26 5.61
N GLN A 692 33.64 2.89 5.29
CA GLN A 692 32.69 3.74 4.58
C GLN A 692 31.55 4.16 5.53
N SER A 693 31.22 5.46 5.49
CA SER A 693 30.12 6.06 6.24
C SER A 693 28.77 5.61 5.66
N GLU A 694 27.87 5.09 6.49
CA GLU A 694 26.50 4.73 6.06
C GLU A 694 25.52 5.92 6.17
N ASN A 695 26.02 7.13 6.47
CA ASN A 695 25.19 8.31 6.63
C ASN A 695 24.76 8.90 5.27
N ILE A 696 23.45 9.10 5.10
CA ILE A 696 22.84 9.64 3.87
C ILE A 696 22.20 11.03 4.06
N ASP A 697 22.30 11.61 5.27
CA ASP A 697 21.63 12.85 5.63
C ASP A 697 22.43 14.08 5.21
N VAL A 698 22.10 14.63 4.03
CA VAL A 698 22.74 15.84 3.48
C VAL A 698 22.57 17.09 4.35
N GLN A 699 21.70 17.08 5.37
CA GLN A 699 21.47 18.21 6.28
C GLN A 699 22.17 18.04 7.63
N ILE A 700 23.03 17.02 7.78
CA ILE A 700 23.49 16.57 9.08
C ILE A 700 24.28 17.64 9.86
N GLU A 701 25.15 18.40 9.19
CA GLU A 701 25.90 19.50 9.80
C GLU A 701 24.95 20.60 10.31
N ASN A 702 23.96 20.99 9.50
CA ASN A 702 22.97 22.00 9.87
C ASN A 702 22.14 21.54 11.09
N LYS A 703 21.81 20.24 11.16
CA LYS A 703 21.09 19.64 12.30
C LYS A 703 21.96 19.59 13.55
N PHE A 704 23.22 19.17 13.44
CA PHE A 704 24.13 19.05 14.58
C PHE A 704 24.31 20.41 15.28
N GLU A 705 24.55 21.47 14.52
CA GLU A 705 24.72 22.81 15.10
C GLU A 705 23.43 23.35 15.72
N ALA A 706 22.29 23.18 15.06
CA ALA A 706 21.00 23.54 15.64
C ALA A 706 20.73 22.76 16.93
N PHE A 707 21.09 21.48 16.96
CA PHE A 707 20.92 20.63 18.14
C PHE A 707 21.78 21.09 19.32
N LYS A 708 23.07 21.37 19.05
CA LYS A 708 24.02 21.91 20.02
C LYS A 708 23.53 23.22 20.61
N GLN A 709 23.12 24.16 19.77
CA GLN A 709 22.60 25.47 20.20
C GLN A 709 21.33 25.32 21.05
N PHE A 710 20.38 24.49 20.60
CA PHE A 710 19.13 24.23 21.30
C PHE A 710 19.36 23.59 22.68
N ALA A 711 20.19 22.54 22.75
CA ALA A 711 20.51 21.84 23.99
C ALA A 711 21.20 22.77 25.01
N ASN A 712 22.19 23.55 24.57
CA ASN A 712 22.88 24.54 25.41
C ASN A 712 21.92 25.61 25.95
N LYS A 713 21.01 26.12 25.10
CA LYS A 713 20.03 27.15 25.48
C LYS A 713 19.06 26.65 26.56
N HIS A 714 18.61 25.40 26.46
CA HIS A 714 17.63 24.80 27.37
C HIS A 714 18.24 23.93 28.49
N LYS A 715 19.58 23.86 28.56
CA LYS A 715 20.34 23.07 29.55
C LYS A 715 20.05 21.56 29.49
N TYR A 716 19.82 21.04 28.29
CA TYR A 716 19.76 19.60 28.04
C TYR A 716 21.15 19.07 27.68
N LYS A 717 21.41 17.80 27.97
CA LYS A 717 22.52 17.09 27.34
C LYS A 717 22.10 16.63 25.96
N PHE A 718 23.04 16.57 25.02
CA PHE A 718 22.77 16.10 23.67
C PHE A 718 23.94 15.27 23.14
N GLY A 719 23.69 14.50 22.09
CA GLY A 719 24.74 13.89 21.30
C GLY A 719 24.20 13.16 20.09
N PHE A 720 25.04 13.06 19.06
CA PHE A 720 24.84 12.14 17.96
C PHE A 720 25.46 10.80 18.33
N VAL A 721 24.75 9.71 18.06
CA VAL A 721 25.19 8.35 18.33
C VAL A 721 25.33 7.59 17.02
N ARG A 722 26.48 6.92 16.83
CA ARG A 722 26.78 6.08 15.67
C ARG A 722 27.41 4.77 16.14
N ASP A 723 27.19 3.71 15.38
CA ASP A 723 27.84 2.42 15.61
C ASP A 723 29.11 2.24 14.78
N LYS A 724 30.13 1.61 15.38
CA LYS A 724 31.32 1.14 14.68
C LYS A 724 31.70 -0.22 15.26
N ASN A 725 31.66 -1.25 14.42
CA ASN A 725 31.87 -2.65 14.84
C ASN A 725 30.95 -3.07 16.00
N ASP A 726 29.65 -2.72 15.93
CA ASP A 726 28.63 -2.98 16.96
C ASP A 726 28.83 -2.26 18.31
N GLU A 727 29.83 -1.37 18.42
CA GLU A 727 30.01 -0.47 19.57
C GLU A 727 29.45 0.92 19.29
N LEU A 728 28.84 1.55 20.30
CA LEU A 728 28.22 2.87 20.19
C LEU A 728 29.18 3.99 20.60
N TYR A 729 29.31 4.99 19.74
CA TYR A 729 30.10 6.19 19.97
C TYR A 729 29.19 7.42 19.98
N LEU A 730 29.49 8.38 20.85
CA LEU A 730 28.80 9.65 21.03
C LEU A 730 29.69 10.80 20.54
N ASN A 731 29.10 11.75 19.81
CA ASN A 731 29.70 13.05 19.53
C ASN A 731 28.74 14.18 19.96
N ASN A 732 29.25 15.10 20.78
CA ASN A 732 28.52 16.27 21.28
C ASN A 732 29.35 17.58 21.20
N THR A 733 30.45 17.58 20.44
CA THR A 733 31.38 18.72 20.34
C THR A 733 31.27 19.41 18.98
N GLU A 734 31.79 18.81 17.93
CA GLU A 734 31.80 19.31 16.54
C GLU A 734 31.49 18.17 15.58
N TYR A 735 30.68 18.43 14.56
CA TYR A 735 30.35 17.40 13.59
C TYR A 735 31.56 17.06 12.71
N VAL A 736 32.01 15.81 12.80
CA VAL A 736 33.04 15.22 11.94
C VAL A 736 32.51 13.89 11.44
N ASP A 737 32.52 13.67 10.12
CA ASP A 737 31.97 12.43 9.54
C ASP A 737 32.86 11.21 9.81
N ASP A 738 34.18 11.40 9.92
CA ASP A 738 35.15 10.35 10.27
C ASP A 738 35.03 9.96 11.76
N MET A 739 34.65 8.71 12.02
CA MET A 739 34.51 8.18 13.39
C MET A 739 35.85 7.86 14.08
N ASN A 740 36.99 8.00 13.39
CA ASN A 740 38.31 7.92 14.03
C ASN A 740 38.75 9.24 14.65
N ASP A 741 38.02 10.33 14.42
CA ASP A 741 38.30 11.61 15.05
C ASP A 741 38.05 11.55 16.57
N SER A 742 38.89 12.25 17.34
CA SER A 742 38.80 12.31 18.81
C SER A 742 37.47 12.87 19.34
N SER A 743 36.64 13.47 18.49
CA SER A 743 35.31 13.98 18.83
C SER A 743 34.28 12.87 19.05
N TRP A 744 34.57 11.63 18.62
CA TRP A 744 33.74 10.45 18.86
C TRP A 744 34.28 9.66 20.06
N VAL A 745 33.54 9.66 21.17
CA VAL A 745 33.90 8.94 22.41
C VAL A 745 32.98 7.76 22.63
N LEU A 746 33.42 6.74 23.39
CA LEU A 746 32.59 5.59 23.71
C LEU A 746 31.36 6.04 24.52
N LEU A 747 30.17 5.60 24.12
CA LEU A 747 28.92 5.98 24.79
C LEU A 747 28.94 5.60 26.28
N GLU A 748 29.54 4.46 26.62
CA GLU A 748 29.65 3.96 28.00
C GLU A 748 30.47 4.85 28.94
N GLU A 749 31.34 5.70 28.40
CA GLU A 749 32.16 6.62 29.20
C GLU A 749 31.39 7.88 29.61
N GLU A 750 30.27 8.19 28.94
CA GLU A 750 29.48 9.42 29.10
C GLU A 750 28.08 9.20 29.74
N PHE A 751 27.54 7.96 29.71
CA PHE A 751 26.10 7.68 29.89
C PHE A 751 25.70 6.88 31.14
#